data_AF-A0A183FZW6-F1
#
_entry.id   AF-A0A183FZW6-F1
#
_cell.length_a   1.000
_cell.length_b   1.000
_cell.length_c   1.000
_cell.angle_alpha   90.00
_cell.angle_beta   90.00
_cell.angle_gamma   90.00
#
_symmetry.space_group_name_H-M   'P 1'
#
loop_
_entity.id
_entity.type
_entity.pdbx_description
1 polymer ?
#
loop_
_entity_poly.entity_id
_entity_poly.type
_entity_poly.pdbx_seq_one_letter_code
_entity_poly.pdbx_strand_id
1 'polypeptide(L)'
;MRTIYKCPRWLSDQGCHLCIAKGERMGRSVSWCITAPSIWNKRTHASILRDAEANQNGLGGLTQMMDFFTMERCRVDALHALSEGVSCDLFREMLSPKRRVPELKISTASKKLLSEALESARNYTYAAKFVLGLKDLSKCTASEKDAIMFLMFPLVATKRMCADDCGSSCVLIYWALVRSLQKSSELTSETMSRIRELANALKSLWRSVSKQLFTLKLHCVIDHSCLEDLQDVGTAYQWSAEGFEKMHRTLQLRHSQSATNCEELLMKNFVLRRELNELLRIEICRSAEPCCSRLYQKIQGDAVKRFPALVRLTSGWYIPTNSEIRDVRPEHAGEIQRLLCQQYNLSSRLCYASKVYTSHYYWTRKKDTRSDVLYLNVNGNAMFGSVVLFAYEAHGECVVLLEELVTDDPFAGLFSELRTSQHQACLQAVVATDTVRRYNNFFYKRSSGSVRHNVSDFPAYERDIESDEEFASKKIRVVLTMNFDGVLFNKLTRSQAWPIYIRLEGLQFNMKNDPENMILPAITFLRKPPTEELLRSLFSRLKEELRTLKEGGVRVQDSTRTVWTCYPQILNGVIDFAQIVANRLKDPRVSLSELKDIQMAVKHLPPSSDTVVQSMQELLLKTCSIATGLAMVLDHVLVNTASLRTDIAQTSAHMHVLARLKLPDDTVLSHLNLTKRWTIAASPPFKEKDLKSLMTHWKIPARADKRDHVTHCTDFARMYFATACDPVEDVKKYAVRVSGKHAKDPRKMDLPADIRDTLIKCFLDGLKMGQPELDRMPYELAAQPTQFWLDLGPTNETRAAKLLERQAARDAWTSALKSALGRALNNVRQYVKKGSALVPVSDLLTYYTKKKNSRNAND
;
A
#
# COMPACT_ATOMS: atom_id res chain seq x y z
N MET A 1 14.34 13.13 26.12
CA MET A 1 14.05 14.01 27.29
C MET A 1 14.41 13.36 28.62
N ARG A 2 13.70 12.33 29.11
CA ARG A 2 13.95 11.73 30.44
C ARG A 2 15.40 11.28 30.67
N THR A 3 15.97 10.53 29.74
CA THR A 3 17.33 9.99 29.87
C THR A 3 18.39 11.09 29.87
N ILE A 4 18.19 12.12 29.06
CA ILE A 4 19.18 13.17 28.81
C ILE A 4 19.14 14.24 29.90
N TYR A 5 17.94 14.67 30.32
CA TYR A 5 17.74 15.79 31.24
C TYR A 5 17.23 15.38 32.64
N LYS A 6 17.14 14.08 32.94
CA LYS A 6 16.55 13.56 34.18
C LYS A 6 15.16 14.15 34.51
N CYS A 7 14.38 14.51 33.48
CA CYS A 7 13.03 15.05 33.65
C CYS A 7 11.99 13.96 33.97
N PRO A 8 10.80 14.32 34.50
CA PRO A 8 9.75 13.38 34.86
C PRO A 8 9.28 12.51 33.70
N ARG A 9 8.66 11.38 34.03
CA ARG A 9 7.95 10.56 33.02
C ARG A 9 6.78 11.37 32.47
N TRP A 10 6.46 11.18 31.19
CA TRP A 10 5.30 11.81 30.55
C TRP A 10 3.95 11.54 31.23
N LEU A 11 3.84 10.45 31.99
CA LEU A 11 2.65 10.10 32.79
C LEU A 11 2.69 10.68 34.22
N SER A 12 3.68 11.49 34.55
CA SER A 12 3.73 12.26 35.79
C SER A 12 2.81 13.47 35.68
N ASP A 13 2.29 13.92 36.80
CA ASP A 13 1.65 15.24 36.95
C ASP A 13 2.60 16.41 36.70
N GLN A 14 3.92 16.24 36.86
CA GLN A 14 4.96 17.20 36.45
C GLN A 14 5.64 16.84 35.12
N GLY A 15 4.97 16.08 34.26
CA GLY A 15 5.52 15.54 33.00
C GLY A 15 5.95 16.55 31.93
N CYS A 16 5.52 17.81 31.99
CA CYS A 16 5.82 18.81 30.96
C CYS A 16 7.26 19.31 31.06
N HIS A 17 7.97 19.31 29.92
CA HIS A 17 9.35 19.79 29.85
C HIS A 17 9.49 21.29 29.60
N LEU A 18 8.40 21.99 29.26
CA LEU A 18 8.39 23.42 28.92
C LEU A 18 7.81 24.30 30.03
N CYS A 19 7.06 23.74 30.97
CA CYS A 19 6.51 24.47 32.10
C CYS A 19 6.54 23.65 33.40
N ILE A 20 6.25 24.32 34.51
CA ILE A 20 6.11 23.72 35.85
C ILE A 20 4.64 23.42 36.22
N ALA A 21 3.70 23.68 35.31
CA ALA A 21 2.29 23.42 35.55
C ALA A 21 2.06 21.94 35.88
N LYS A 22 1.15 21.65 36.82
CA LYS A 22 0.82 20.29 37.23
C LYS A 22 -0.43 19.80 36.49
N GLY A 23 -0.36 18.59 35.95
CA GLY A 23 -1.51 17.86 35.44
C GLY A 23 -2.36 17.26 36.56
N GLU A 24 -3.66 17.11 36.31
CA GLU A 24 -4.65 16.53 37.21
C GLU A 24 -4.71 15.00 37.01
N ARG A 25 -4.46 14.21 38.05
CA ARG A 25 -4.50 12.73 37.95
C ARG A 25 -5.95 12.25 37.86
N MET A 26 -6.30 11.60 36.75
CA MET A 26 -7.61 10.99 36.50
C MET A 26 -7.43 9.47 36.32
N GLY A 27 -7.59 8.72 37.41
CA GLY A 27 -7.36 7.27 37.44
C GLY A 27 -5.93 6.88 37.07
N ARG A 28 -5.77 6.10 36.00
CA ARG A 28 -4.44 5.68 35.47
C ARG A 28 -3.81 6.72 34.52
N SER A 29 -4.50 7.81 34.21
CA SER A 29 -4.03 8.86 33.30
C SER A 29 -3.87 10.21 34.00
N VAL A 30 -3.19 11.14 33.35
CA VAL A 30 -3.05 12.53 33.81
C VAL A 30 -3.65 13.44 32.74
N SER A 31 -4.57 14.30 33.15
CA SER A 31 -5.16 15.35 32.33
C SER A 31 -4.35 16.64 32.48
N TRP A 32 -4.03 17.27 31.36
CA TRP A 32 -3.27 18.51 31.27
C TRP A 32 -4.17 19.68 30.86
N CYS A 33 -5.39 19.73 31.40
CA CYS A 33 -6.34 20.79 31.12
C CYS A 33 -6.01 22.06 31.93
N ILE A 34 -4.97 22.79 31.52
CA ILE A 34 -4.53 24.02 32.20
C ILE A 34 -5.41 25.20 31.75
N THR A 35 -6.19 25.74 32.68
CA THR A 35 -7.21 26.78 32.41
C THR A 35 -6.59 28.09 31.92
N ALA A 36 -5.58 28.58 32.61
CA ALA A 36 -4.87 29.82 32.30
C ALA A 36 -3.37 29.56 32.53
N PRO A 37 -2.62 29.18 31.48
CA PRO A 37 -1.18 29.04 31.60
C PRO A 37 -0.57 30.41 31.93
N SER A 38 0.08 30.50 33.09
CA SER A 38 0.83 31.70 33.48
C SER A 38 2.18 31.69 32.77
N ILE A 39 2.59 32.85 32.23
CA ILE A 39 3.93 33.00 31.63
C ILE A 39 5.04 32.66 32.64
N TRP A 40 4.79 32.87 33.93
CA TRP A 40 5.70 32.54 35.02
C TRP A 40 5.87 31.03 35.22
N ASN A 41 4.96 30.21 34.70
CA ASN A 41 5.10 28.76 34.75
C ASN A 41 6.05 28.25 33.67
N LYS A 42 6.44 29.07 32.68
CA LYS A 42 7.34 28.65 31.61
C LYS A 42 8.75 28.46 32.16
N ARG A 43 9.36 27.34 31.79
CA ARG A 43 10.74 27.04 32.15
C ARG A 43 11.68 27.88 31.30
N THR A 44 12.49 28.70 31.96
CA THR A 44 13.64 29.39 31.38
C THR A 44 14.93 28.63 31.70
N HIS A 45 16.00 28.90 30.95
CA HIS A 45 17.33 28.34 31.22
C HIS A 45 17.72 28.45 32.71
N ALA A 46 17.62 29.65 33.28
CA ALA A 46 17.95 29.91 34.68
C ALA A 46 17.04 29.12 35.65
N SER A 47 15.73 29.05 35.37
CA SER A 47 14.82 28.26 36.22
C SER A 47 15.12 26.76 36.18
N ILE A 48 15.54 26.23 35.03
CA ILE A 48 15.83 24.81 34.84
C ILE A 48 17.06 24.41 35.65
N LEU A 49 18.14 25.20 35.57
CA LEU A 49 19.37 24.92 36.33
C LEU A 49 19.11 24.96 37.83
N ARG A 50 18.44 26.02 38.32
CA ARG A 50 18.07 26.15 39.73
C ARG A 50 17.19 24.99 40.21
N ASP A 51 16.15 24.64 39.45
CA ASP A 51 15.25 23.53 39.81
C ASP A 51 15.97 22.18 39.76
N ALA A 52 16.91 22.00 38.83
CA ALA A 52 17.71 20.78 38.72
C ALA A 52 18.70 20.65 39.89
N GLU A 53 19.38 21.73 40.29
CA GLU A 53 20.24 21.75 41.48
C GLU A 53 19.45 21.41 42.75
N ALA A 54 18.24 21.96 42.88
CA ALA A 54 17.38 21.75 44.04
C ALA A 54 16.57 20.43 43.99
N ASN A 55 16.62 19.67 42.89
CA ASN A 55 15.75 18.51 42.63
C ASN A 55 14.25 18.83 42.75
N GLN A 56 13.82 20.00 42.28
CA GLN A 56 12.46 20.49 42.38
C GLN A 56 11.73 20.49 41.04
N ASN A 57 10.40 20.68 41.09
CA ASN A 57 9.53 20.71 39.92
C ASN A 57 9.72 19.50 38.99
N GLY A 58 10.05 18.35 39.57
CA GLY A 58 10.21 17.07 38.88
C GLY A 58 11.58 16.83 38.24
N LEU A 59 12.52 17.78 38.29
CA LEU A 59 13.88 17.54 37.80
C LEU A 59 14.68 16.73 38.82
N GLY A 60 15.38 15.69 38.36
CA GLY A 60 16.14 14.76 39.21
C GLY A 60 17.65 15.04 39.28
N GLY A 61 18.05 16.30 39.16
CA GLY A 61 19.45 16.72 39.25
C GLY A 61 20.00 17.32 37.97
N LEU A 62 21.13 18.01 38.09
CA LEU A 62 21.92 18.48 36.96
C LEU A 62 22.39 17.32 36.06
N THR A 63 22.58 17.64 34.79
CA THR A 63 23.05 16.71 33.75
C THR A 63 24.03 17.44 32.84
N GLN A 64 25.03 16.71 32.31
CA GLN A 64 26.02 17.29 31.39
C GLN A 64 25.40 17.93 30.14
N MET A 65 24.21 17.47 29.72
CA MET A 65 23.52 18.09 28.59
C MET A 65 23.10 19.54 28.88
N MET A 66 22.75 19.84 30.13
CA MET A 66 22.30 21.18 30.53
C MET A 66 23.42 22.22 30.40
N ASP A 67 24.69 21.79 30.46
CA ASP A 67 25.86 22.65 30.24
C ASP A 67 25.95 23.15 28.78
N PHE A 68 25.42 22.37 27.82
CA PHE A 68 25.34 22.78 26.42
C PHE A 68 24.08 23.60 26.13
N PHE A 69 22.92 23.03 26.44
CA PHE A 69 21.64 23.72 26.38
C PHE A 69 20.58 22.97 27.18
N THR A 70 19.65 23.73 27.75
CA THR A 70 18.59 23.22 28.60
C THR A 70 17.32 22.88 27.80
N MET A 71 16.38 22.19 28.46
CA MET A 71 15.21 21.58 27.82
C MET A 71 14.16 22.55 27.26
N GLU A 72 14.22 23.85 27.58
CA GLU A 72 13.39 24.89 26.93
C GLU A 72 13.72 25.08 25.44
N ARG A 73 14.91 24.66 25.00
CA ARG A 73 15.28 24.64 23.58
C ARG A 73 14.67 23.44 22.82
N CYS A 74 14.12 22.45 23.53
CA CYS A 74 13.51 21.27 22.92
C CYS A 74 12.07 21.57 22.47
N ARG A 75 11.94 22.12 21.26
CA ARG A 75 10.65 22.48 20.65
C ARG A 75 9.74 21.28 20.44
N VAL A 76 8.45 21.56 20.34
CA VAL A 76 7.41 20.55 20.14
C VAL A 76 7.51 20.00 18.73
N ASP A 77 7.70 18.69 18.62
CA ASP A 77 7.79 17.99 17.36
C ASP A 77 6.40 17.58 16.85
N ALA A 78 6.07 17.99 15.62
CA ALA A 78 4.79 17.62 14.99
C ALA A 78 4.62 16.10 14.82
N LEU A 79 5.66 15.35 14.46
CA LEU A 79 5.53 13.92 14.19
C LEU A 79 5.03 13.15 15.43
N HIS A 80 5.72 13.30 16.55
CA HIS A 80 5.38 12.55 17.77
C HIS A 80 4.26 13.20 18.57
N ALA A 81 4.12 14.53 18.56
CA ALA A 81 3.10 15.24 19.35
C ALA A 81 1.74 15.26 18.64
N LEU A 82 1.69 15.60 17.34
CA LEU A 82 0.44 15.66 16.56
C LEU A 82 0.11 14.30 15.95
N SER A 83 0.92 13.83 14.99
CA SER A 83 0.58 12.68 14.13
C SER A 83 0.49 11.36 14.91
N GLU A 84 1.51 11.03 15.71
CA GLU A 84 1.52 9.84 16.58
C GLU A 84 0.89 10.07 17.95
N GLY A 85 0.60 11.32 18.28
CA GLY A 85 -0.01 11.72 19.53
C GLY A 85 -1.49 11.99 19.38
N VAL A 86 -1.84 13.26 19.28
CA VAL A 86 -3.22 13.75 19.32
C VAL A 86 -4.08 13.13 18.20
N SER A 87 -3.58 13.06 16.96
CA SER A 87 -4.31 12.43 15.85
C SER A 87 -4.61 10.95 16.14
N CYS A 88 -3.61 10.19 16.60
CA CYS A 88 -3.78 8.78 16.97
C CYS A 88 -4.73 8.60 18.16
N ASP A 89 -4.71 9.51 19.12
CA ASP A 89 -5.63 9.51 20.26
C ASP A 89 -7.08 9.72 19.77
N LEU A 90 -7.33 10.68 18.88
CA LEU A 90 -8.65 10.91 18.29
C LEU A 90 -9.16 9.74 17.46
N PHE A 91 -8.30 9.12 16.64
CA PHE A 91 -8.67 7.87 15.95
C PHE A 91 -9.11 6.79 16.94
N ARG A 92 -8.41 6.67 18.08
CA ARG A 92 -8.78 5.72 19.14
C ARG A 92 -10.11 6.10 19.80
N GLU A 93 -10.33 7.36 20.16
CA GLU A 93 -11.61 7.80 20.77
C GLU A 93 -12.81 7.56 19.83
N MET A 94 -12.65 7.79 18.52
CA MET A 94 -13.71 7.59 17.53
C MET A 94 -13.96 6.12 17.18
N LEU A 95 -12.90 5.34 16.98
CA LEU A 95 -12.98 4.02 16.35
C LEU A 95 -12.84 2.85 17.33
N SER A 96 -12.20 3.04 18.50
CA SER A 96 -11.97 1.97 19.47
C SER A 96 -13.21 1.66 20.32
N PRO A 97 -13.41 0.38 20.71
CA PRO A 97 -14.40 0.04 21.73
C PRO A 97 -14.02 0.60 23.12
N LYS A 98 -12.72 0.66 23.44
CA LYS A 98 -12.17 1.24 24.67
C LYS A 98 -11.87 2.71 24.42
N ARG A 99 -12.80 3.58 24.82
CA ARG A 99 -12.74 5.05 24.66
C ARG A 99 -13.05 5.73 25.99
N ARG A 100 -12.59 6.96 26.13
CA ARG A 100 -12.73 7.81 27.32
C ARG A 100 -13.79 8.89 27.15
N VAL A 101 -14.04 9.30 25.90
CA VAL A 101 -14.92 10.43 25.57
C VAL A 101 -16.08 9.94 24.71
N PRO A 102 -17.27 9.71 25.30
CA PRO A 102 -18.43 9.16 24.60
C PRO A 102 -18.89 9.96 23.39
N GLU A 103 -18.79 11.29 23.46
CA GLU A 103 -19.24 12.25 22.45
C GLU A 103 -18.55 12.03 21.10
N LEU A 104 -17.28 11.60 21.11
CA LEU A 104 -16.48 11.33 19.91
C LEU A 104 -16.79 9.98 19.25
N LYS A 105 -17.59 9.11 19.88
CA LYS A 105 -17.82 7.76 19.38
C LYS A 105 -18.49 7.77 18.02
N ILE A 106 -17.95 7.03 17.06
CA ILE A 106 -18.63 6.78 15.78
C ILE A 106 -19.41 5.46 15.87
N SER A 107 -20.65 5.48 15.37
CA SER A 107 -21.51 4.27 15.31
C SER A 107 -20.92 3.19 14.37
N THR A 108 -21.27 1.92 14.58
CA THR A 108 -20.79 0.84 13.70
C THR A 108 -21.27 1.02 12.24
N ALA A 109 -22.48 1.54 12.06
CA ALA A 109 -23.03 1.86 10.74
C ALA A 109 -22.22 2.97 10.04
N SER A 110 -21.95 4.06 10.76
CA SER A 110 -21.13 5.18 10.25
C SER A 110 -19.69 4.75 9.95
N LYS A 111 -19.10 3.83 10.73
CA LYS A 111 -17.77 3.25 10.42
C LYS A 111 -17.74 2.48 9.12
N LYS A 112 -18.82 1.75 8.79
CA LYS A 112 -18.94 1.02 7.53
C LYS A 112 -18.99 2.01 6.35
N LEU A 113 -19.84 3.03 6.43
CA LEU A 113 -19.93 4.09 5.42
C LEU A 113 -18.59 4.81 5.23
N LEU A 114 -17.88 5.09 6.33
CA LEU A 114 -16.57 5.73 6.28
C LEU A 114 -15.51 4.83 5.63
N SER A 115 -15.57 3.51 5.87
CA SER A 115 -14.69 2.55 5.23
C SER A 115 -14.92 2.52 3.72
N GLU A 116 -16.18 2.43 3.30
CA GLU A 116 -16.58 2.43 1.89
C GLU A 116 -16.18 3.74 1.19
N ALA A 117 -16.39 4.88 1.86
CA ALA A 117 -15.98 6.18 1.34
C ALA A 117 -14.47 6.28 1.14
N LEU A 118 -13.67 5.82 2.11
CA LEU A 118 -12.20 5.81 2.00
C LEU A 118 -11.70 4.82 0.95
N GLU A 119 -12.33 3.63 0.84
CA GLU A 119 -12.00 2.64 -0.20
C GLU A 119 -12.35 3.17 -1.61
N SER A 120 -13.38 4.03 -1.73
CA SER A 120 -13.75 4.69 -3.00
C SER A 120 -12.93 5.95 -3.33
N ALA A 121 -12.14 6.45 -2.38
CA ALA A 121 -11.39 7.69 -2.54
C ALA A 121 -10.29 7.53 -3.60
N ARG A 122 -10.31 8.40 -4.61
CA ARG A 122 -9.28 8.40 -5.66
C ARG A 122 -8.03 9.11 -5.17
N ASN A 123 -6.89 8.45 -5.35
CA ASN A 123 -5.60 9.02 -5.00
C ASN A 123 -4.99 9.81 -6.17
N TYR A 124 -4.32 10.91 -5.86
CA TYR A 124 -3.62 11.71 -6.86
C TYR A 124 -2.34 11.00 -7.35
N THR A 125 -2.02 11.08 -8.64
CA THR A 125 -0.94 10.31 -9.29
C THR A 125 0.44 10.56 -8.69
N TYR A 126 0.64 11.75 -8.14
CA TYR A 126 1.90 12.17 -7.54
C TYR A 126 1.73 12.49 -6.05
N ALA A 127 0.72 11.87 -5.41
CA ALA A 127 0.55 12.02 -3.98
C ALA A 127 1.79 11.45 -3.30
N ALA A 128 2.41 12.24 -2.42
CA ALA A 128 3.52 11.75 -1.60
C ALA A 128 3.07 10.66 -0.62
N LYS A 129 1.76 10.56 -0.35
CA LYS A 129 1.11 9.71 0.64
C LYS A 129 -0.25 9.28 0.09
N PHE A 130 -0.59 7.99 0.17
CA PHE A 130 -1.89 7.47 -0.28
C PHE A 130 -2.90 7.46 0.86
N VAL A 131 -4.16 7.74 0.54
CA VAL A 131 -5.29 7.49 1.43
C VAL A 131 -5.53 5.98 1.46
N LEU A 132 -5.27 5.37 2.61
CA LEU A 132 -5.49 3.94 2.87
C LEU A 132 -6.83 3.71 3.57
N GLY A 133 -7.34 2.49 3.51
CA GLY A 133 -8.59 2.10 4.17
C GLY A 133 -8.45 2.00 5.70
N LEU A 134 -9.58 2.04 6.42
CA LEU A 134 -9.58 1.95 7.90
C LEU A 134 -8.96 0.65 8.45
N LYS A 135 -8.99 -0.43 7.66
CA LYS A 135 -8.41 -1.74 8.04
C LYS A 135 -6.88 -1.67 8.19
N ASP A 136 -6.23 -0.76 7.49
CA ASP A 136 -4.77 -0.61 7.50
C ASP A 136 -4.27 0.34 8.58
N LEU A 137 -5.17 1.07 9.28
CA LEU A 137 -4.83 2.12 10.23
C LEU A 137 -3.84 1.67 11.33
N SER A 138 -3.89 0.41 11.74
CA SER A 138 -2.96 -0.18 12.73
C SER A 138 -1.53 -0.35 12.22
N LYS A 139 -1.36 -0.48 10.90
CA LYS A 139 -0.09 -0.65 10.21
C LYS A 139 0.40 0.64 9.54
N CYS A 140 -0.48 1.64 9.40
CA CYS A 140 -0.14 2.95 8.86
C CYS A 140 0.92 3.65 9.70
N THR A 141 1.90 4.21 9.01
CA THR A 141 2.83 5.21 9.55
C THR A 141 2.09 6.47 9.98
N ALA A 142 2.73 7.31 10.79
CA ALA A 142 2.17 8.58 11.24
C ALA A 142 1.75 9.49 10.07
N SER A 143 2.57 9.50 9.02
CA SER A 143 2.34 10.29 7.82
C SER A 143 1.14 9.79 7.00
N GLU A 144 0.96 8.47 6.89
CA GLU A 144 -0.23 7.89 6.25
C GLU A 144 -1.49 8.14 7.08
N LYS A 145 -1.39 8.11 8.42
CA LYS A 145 -2.50 8.47 9.31
C LYS A 145 -2.93 9.92 9.15
N ASP A 146 -1.99 10.84 8.97
CA ASP A 146 -2.32 12.24 8.66
C ASP A 146 -3.05 12.37 7.34
N ALA A 147 -2.65 11.63 6.30
CA ALA A 147 -3.34 11.62 5.01
C ALA A 147 -4.79 11.13 5.15
N ILE A 148 -5.01 10.07 5.94
CA ILE A 148 -6.37 9.59 6.28
C ILE A 148 -7.12 10.65 7.08
N MET A 149 -6.49 11.24 8.11
CA MET A 149 -7.09 12.24 8.99
C MET A 149 -7.61 13.45 8.21
N PHE A 150 -6.83 13.96 7.25
CA PHE A 150 -7.20 15.14 6.48
C PHE A 150 -8.44 14.98 5.61
N LEU A 151 -8.78 13.74 5.25
CA LEU A 151 -10.02 13.42 4.55
C LEU A 151 -11.13 13.01 5.53
N MET A 152 -10.79 12.11 6.45
CA MET A 152 -11.75 11.46 7.32
C MET A 152 -12.38 12.41 8.33
N PHE A 153 -11.60 13.30 8.96
CA PHE A 153 -12.09 14.17 10.03
C PHE A 153 -13.12 15.20 9.56
N PRO A 154 -12.91 15.94 8.46
CA PRO A 154 -13.94 16.85 7.94
C PRO A 154 -15.17 16.07 7.43
N LEU A 155 -15.01 14.86 6.89
CA LEU A 155 -16.13 14.00 6.51
C LEU A 155 -16.98 13.58 7.71
N VAL A 156 -16.32 13.12 8.79
CA VAL A 156 -16.98 12.74 10.05
C VAL A 156 -17.78 13.92 10.61
N ALA A 157 -17.20 15.12 10.59
CA ALA A 157 -17.88 16.32 11.07
C ALA A 157 -19.06 16.75 10.19
N THR A 158 -18.85 16.82 8.87
CA THR A 158 -19.88 17.18 7.87
C THR A 158 -21.08 16.24 7.94
N LYS A 159 -20.83 14.94 8.12
CA LYS A 159 -21.86 13.91 8.21
C LYS A 159 -22.34 13.63 9.64
N ARG A 160 -21.90 14.43 10.62
CA ARG A 160 -22.31 14.34 12.03
C ARG A 160 -22.21 12.90 12.56
N MET A 161 -21.09 12.23 12.25
CA MET A 161 -20.95 10.79 12.49
C MET A 161 -20.56 10.45 13.94
N CYS A 162 -20.13 11.44 14.72
CA CYS A 162 -19.91 11.28 16.15
C CYS A 162 -21.25 11.11 16.89
N ALA A 163 -21.21 10.57 18.10
CA ALA A 163 -22.40 10.33 18.91
C ALA A 163 -23.08 11.62 19.36
N ASP A 164 -22.33 12.72 19.42
CA ASP A 164 -22.81 14.07 19.69
C ASP A 164 -22.20 15.06 18.69
N ASP A 165 -22.95 16.12 18.35
CA ASP A 165 -22.50 17.15 17.41
C ASP A 165 -21.32 17.98 17.98
N CYS A 166 -21.22 18.15 19.29
CA CYS A 166 -20.03 18.74 19.92
C CYS A 166 -18.80 17.86 19.69
N GLY A 167 -18.99 16.53 19.67
CA GLY A 167 -17.94 15.59 19.29
C GLY A 167 -17.51 15.75 17.83
N SER A 168 -18.47 15.93 16.91
CA SER A 168 -18.19 16.24 15.50
C SER A 168 -17.41 17.55 15.35
N SER A 169 -17.80 18.58 16.10
CA SER A 169 -17.09 19.87 16.16
C SER A 169 -15.67 19.72 16.70
N CYS A 170 -15.46 18.92 17.76
CA CYS A 170 -14.14 18.67 18.35
C CYS A 170 -13.13 18.13 17.32
N VAL A 171 -13.57 17.19 16.49
CA VAL A 171 -12.75 16.58 15.42
C VAL A 171 -12.47 17.61 14.33
N LEU A 172 -13.47 18.42 13.99
CA LEU A 172 -13.38 19.44 12.94
C LEU A 172 -12.38 20.56 13.27
N ILE A 173 -12.47 21.15 14.46
CA ILE A 173 -11.57 22.25 14.86
C ILE A 173 -10.13 21.78 14.99
N TYR A 174 -9.90 20.54 15.45
CA TYR A 174 -8.56 19.95 15.46
C TYR A 174 -8.00 19.79 14.04
N TRP A 175 -8.79 19.26 13.11
CA TRP A 175 -8.39 19.14 11.71
C TRP A 175 -8.00 20.49 11.12
N ALA A 176 -8.81 21.53 11.31
CA ALA A 176 -8.53 22.87 10.80
C ALA A 176 -7.23 23.45 11.37
N LEU A 177 -7.01 23.29 12.68
CA LEU A 177 -5.77 23.70 13.34
C LEU A 177 -4.55 23.01 12.71
N VAL A 178 -4.56 21.68 12.58
CA VAL A 178 -3.43 20.93 12.00
C VAL A 178 -3.18 21.31 10.54
N ARG A 179 -4.24 21.50 9.74
CA ARG A 179 -4.11 21.99 8.34
C ARG A 179 -3.45 23.36 8.26
N SER A 180 -3.74 24.22 9.23
CA SER A 180 -3.17 25.57 9.30
C SER A 180 -1.70 25.53 9.74
N LEU A 181 -1.35 24.66 10.69
CA LEU A 181 0.03 24.44 11.14
C LEU A 181 0.94 23.84 10.06
N GLN A 182 0.41 23.08 9.09
CA GLN A 182 1.21 22.50 8.01
C GLN A 182 1.67 23.50 6.95
N LYS A 183 1.04 24.68 6.84
CA LYS A 183 1.40 25.72 5.85
C LYS A 183 2.58 26.57 6.32
N SER A 184 3.69 25.92 6.69
CA SER A 184 4.84 26.59 7.31
C SER A 184 5.58 27.57 6.39
N SER A 185 5.44 27.45 5.07
CA SER A 185 6.06 28.36 4.08
C SER A 185 5.27 29.65 3.84
N GLU A 186 4.07 29.79 4.43
CA GLU A 186 3.14 30.91 4.22
C GLU A 186 2.80 31.63 5.54
N LEU A 187 3.67 31.54 6.55
CA LEU A 187 3.43 32.13 7.87
C LEU A 187 3.52 33.67 7.84
N THR A 188 2.37 34.32 7.78
CA THR A 188 2.20 35.77 7.99
C THR A 188 1.61 36.06 9.38
N SER A 189 1.72 37.30 9.86
CA SER A 189 1.07 37.74 11.11
C SER A 189 -0.42 37.42 11.17
N GLU A 190 -1.11 37.55 10.04
CA GLU A 190 -2.52 37.19 9.92
C GLU A 190 -2.75 35.68 10.09
N THR A 191 -2.00 34.84 9.38
CA THR A 191 -2.13 33.38 9.52
C THR A 191 -1.79 32.89 10.93
N MET A 192 -0.83 33.53 11.60
CA MET A 192 -0.50 33.22 13.00
C MET A 192 -1.63 33.59 13.96
N SER A 193 -2.31 34.72 13.72
CA SER A 193 -3.53 35.09 14.47
C SER A 193 -4.62 34.03 14.31
N ARG A 194 -4.88 33.60 13.06
CA ARG A 194 -5.88 32.56 12.75
C ARG A 194 -5.56 31.23 13.46
N ILE A 195 -4.29 30.81 13.47
CA ILE A 195 -3.85 29.60 14.20
C ILE A 195 -4.12 29.72 15.70
N ARG A 196 -3.82 30.87 16.32
CA ARG A 196 -4.09 31.12 17.74
C ARG A 196 -5.58 31.10 18.06
N GLU A 197 -6.41 31.70 17.20
CA GLU A 197 -7.88 31.64 17.34
C GLU A 197 -8.40 30.21 17.27
N LEU A 198 -7.95 29.42 16.28
CA LEU A 198 -8.30 28.00 16.17
C LEU A 198 -7.88 27.22 17.42
N ALA A 199 -6.66 27.46 17.94
CA ALA A 199 -6.14 26.80 19.14
C ALA A 199 -6.94 27.16 20.41
N ASN A 200 -7.31 28.43 20.59
CA ASN A 200 -8.13 28.89 21.71
C ASN A 200 -9.56 28.34 21.65
N ALA A 201 -10.17 28.33 20.47
CA ALA A 201 -11.49 27.76 20.25
C ALA A 201 -11.48 26.23 20.51
N LEU A 202 -10.47 25.52 20.00
CA LEU A 202 -10.24 24.10 20.26
C LEU A 202 -10.13 23.83 21.76
N LYS A 203 -9.28 24.57 22.46
CA LYS A 203 -9.04 24.43 23.89
C LYS A 203 -10.33 24.63 24.70
N SER A 204 -11.09 25.67 24.37
CA SER A 204 -12.34 26.00 25.06
C SER A 204 -13.42 24.94 24.84
N LEU A 205 -13.57 24.47 23.60
CA LEU A 205 -14.50 23.39 23.26
C LEU A 205 -14.11 22.08 23.94
N TRP A 206 -12.89 21.61 23.76
CA TRP A 206 -12.45 20.32 24.29
C TRP A 206 -12.53 20.27 25.81
N ARG A 207 -12.28 21.40 26.49
CA ARG A 207 -12.47 21.50 27.94
C ARG A 207 -13.92 21.31 28.35
N SER A 208 -14.84 21.91 27.59
CA SER A 208 -16.28 21.86 27.87
C SER A 208 -16.87 20.48 27.55
N VAL A 209 -16.26 19.74 26.62
CA VAL A 209 -16.63 18.35 26.31
C VAL A 209 -16.01 17.38 27.30
N SER A 210 -14.67 17.33 27.42
CA SER A 210 -14.02 16.45 28.37
C SER A 210 -12.57 16.83 28.65
N LYS A 211 -12.25 17.01 29.94
CA LYS A 211 -10.87 17.15 30.42
C LYS A 211 -9.97 15.96 30.03
N GLN A 212 -10.53 14.78 29.76
CA GLN A 212 -9.74 13.58 29.42
C GLN A 212 -9.07 13.66 28.03
N LEU A 213 -9.48 14.62 27.18
CA LEU A 213 -8.82 14.89 25.90
C LEU A 213 -7.44 15.54 26.05
N PHE A 214 -7.19 16.19 27.19
CA PHE A 214 -5.96 16.93 27.44
C PHE A 214 -4.82 15.99 27.84
N THR A 215 -4.19 15.37 26.85
CA THR A 215 -2.93 14.65 27.08
C THR A 215 -1.76 15.63 27.18
N LEU A 216 -0.63 15.16 27.71
CA LEU A 216 0.59 15.97 27.75
C LEU A 216 0.99 16.48 26.36
N LYS A 217 0.84 15.65 25.33
CA LYS A 217 1.12 16.02 23.94
C LYS A 217 0.22 17.16 23.47
N LEU A 218 -1.07 17.10 23.77
CA LEU A 218 -2.01 18.19 23.44
C LEU A 218 -1.61 19.48 24.16
N HIS A 219 -1.28 19.41 25.45
CA HIS A 219 -0.83 20.57 26.22
C HIS A 219 0.42 21.22 25.57
N CYS A 220 1.43 20.43 25.23
CA CYS A 220 2.61 20.95 24.53
C CYS A 220 2.25 21.59 23.19
N VAL A 221 1.35 21.00 22.40
CA VAL A 221 0.94 21.55 21.10
C VAL A 221 0.16 22.86 21.28
N ILE A 222 -0.89 22.87 22.10
CA ILE A 222 -1.80 24.01 22.21
C ILE A 222 -1.16 25.13 23.00
N ASP A 223 -0.77 24.86 24.25
CA ASP A 223 -0.32 25.91 25.16
C ASP A 223 1.05 26.43 24.74
N HIS A 224 2.01 25.52 24.52
CA HIS A 224 3.37 25.94 24.20
C HIS A 224 3.55 26.25 22.71
N SER A 225 3.20 25.34 21.79
CA SER A 225 3.51 25.57 20.37
C SER A 225 2.59 26.59 19.68
N CYS A 226 1.28 26.55 19.92
CA CYS A 226 0.34 27.44 19.22
C CYS A 226 0.13 28.78 19.92
N LEU A 227 -0.05 28.78 21.24
CA LEU A 227 -0.40 29.99 21.97
C LEU A 227 0.86 30.79 22.37
N GLU A 228 1.86 30.16 22.97
CA GLU A 228 3.07 30.86 23.44
C GLU A 228 4.11 31.08 22.32
N ASP A 229 4.61 30.00 21.71
CA ASP A 229 5.86 30.02 20.91
C ASP A 229 5.66 30.37 19.42
N LEU A 230 4.42 30.39 18.91
CA LEU A 230 4.15 30.48 17.46
C LEU A 230 4.80 31.69 16.79
N GLN A 231 4.80 32.86 17.46
CA GLN A 231 5.40 34.09 16.92
C GLN A 231 6.93 34.08 16.93
N ASP A 232 7.54 33.36 17.89
CA ASP A 232 8.98 33.40 18.11
C ASP A 232 9.73 32.35 17.29
N VAL A 233 9.14 31.15 17.15
CA VAL A 233 9.81 30.01 16.52
C VAL A 233 8.96 29.29 15.47
N GLY A 234 7.76 29.80 15.19
CA GLY A 234 6.87 29.22 14.20
C GLY A 234 6.15 27.96 14.70
N THR A 235 5.75 27.13 13.74
CA THR A 235 4.89 25.96 13.94
C THR A 235 5.67 24.70 14.34
N ALA A 236 5.02 23.76 15.00
CA ALA A 236 5.60 22.44 15.32
C ALA A 236 6.08 21.67 14.08
N TYR A 237 5.54 21.94 12.88
CA TYR A 237 5.97 21.29 11.64
C TYR A 237 7.36 21.73 11.17
N GLN A 238 7.78 22.97 11.48
CA GLN A 238 9.15 23.43 11.21
C GLN A 238 10.20 22.72 12.06
N TRP A 239 9.80 22.24 13.23
CA TRP A 239 10.64 21.50 14.18
C TRP A 239 10.39 19.99 14.14
N SER A 240 9.77 19.49 13.05
CA SER A 240 9.39 18.09 12.91
C SER A 240 10.60 17.16 12.80
N ALA A 241 10.53 16.03 13.49
CA ALA A 241 11.52 14.95 13.42
C ALA A 241 11.38 14.06 12.18
N GLU A 242 10.33 14.24 11.36
CA GLU A 242 10.06 13.42 10.15
C GLU A 242 11.28 13.37 9.20
N GLY A 243 11.99 14.49 9.04
CA GLY A 243 13.21 14.55 8.23
C GLY A 243 14.33 13.67 8.76
N PHE A 244 14.56 13.68 10.08
CA PHE A 244 15.58 12.85 10.72
C PHE A 244 15.23 11.35 10.66
N GLU A 245 13.98 10.98 10.92
CA GLU A 245 13.51 9.60 10.81
C GLU A 245 13.62 9.05 9.38
N LYS A 246 13.32 9.89 8.38
CA LYS A 246 13.53 9.53 6.97
C LYS A 246 15.01 9.29 6.66
N MET A 247 15.90 10.14 7.16
CA MET A 247 17.35 9.94 7.02
C MET A 247 17.79 8.66 7.74
N HIS A 248 17.30 8.40 8.95
CA HIS A 248 17.59 7.18 9.69
C HIS A 248 17.19 5.93 8.91
N ARG A 249 15.96 5.91 8.35
CA ARG A 249 15.50 4.83 7.48
C ARG A 249 16.38 4.68 6.23
N THR A 250 16.83 5.79 5.65
CA THR A 250 17.72 5.78 4.47
C THR A 250 19.09 5.19 4.80
N LEU A 251 19.64 5.51 5.96
CA LEU A 251 20.87 4.92 6.49
C LEU A 251 20.69 3.40 6.72
N GLN A 252 19.52 2.98 7.21
CA GLN A 252 19.22 1.56 7.48
C GLN A 252 18.96 0.73 6.20
N LEU A 253 18.36 1.30 5.16
CA LEU A 253 17.86 0.55 3.99
C LEU A 253 18.94 -0.02 3.05
N ARG A 254 20.21 0.37 3.23
CA ARG A 254 21.29 -0.05 2.32
C ARG A 254 22.35 -0.93 2.94
N HIS A 255 22.30 -1.21 4.24
CA HIS A 255 23.36 -1.96 4.90
C HIS A 255 22.80 -3.09 5.77
N SER A 256 23.49 -4.23 5.70
CA SER A 256 23.28 -5.34 6.62
C SER A 256 23.75 -4.88 8.01
N GLN A 257 22.81 -4.65 8.94
CA GLN A 257 23.09 -4.24 10.33
C GLN A 257 23.88 -5.29 11.13
N SER A 258 24.21 -6.43 10.52
CA SER A 258 25.04 -7.50 11.07
C SER A 258 26.50 -7.45 10.62
N ALA A 259 26.92 -6.43 9.87
CA ALA A 259 28.33 -6.26 9.49
C ALA A 259 29.10 -5.55 10.61
N THR A 260 30.26 -6.09 11.00
CA THR A 260 31.13 -5.54 12.07
C THR A 260 31.66 -4.12 11.80
N ASN A 261 31.55 -3.63 10.56
CA ASN A 261 32.07 -2.31 10.14
C ASN A 261 30.94 -1.38 9.66
N CYS A 262 29.68 -1.66 10.03
CA CYS A 262 28.55 -0.90 9.51
C CYS A 262 28.61 0.59 9.87
N GLU A 263 29.14 0.94 11.04
CA GLU A 263 29.28 2.32 11.52
C GLU A 263 30.28 3.11 10.66
N GLU A 264 31.43 2.51 10.36
CA GLU A 264 32.46 3.09 9.48
C GLU A 264 31.96 3.24 8.03
N LEU A 265 31.24 2.23 7.51
CA LEU A 265 30.65 2.30 6.16
C LEU A 265 29.54 3.36 6.06
N LEU A 266 28.71 3.49 7.09
CA LEU A 266 27.66 4.51 7.19
C LEU A 266 28.28 5.92 7.21
N MET A 267 29.31 6.12 8.04
CA MET A 267 30.01 7.40 8.12
C MET A 267 30.78 7.73 6.84
N LYS A 268 31.53 6.77 6.27
CA LYS A 268 32.22 6.95 4.99
C LYS A 268 31.25 7.30 3.87
N ASN A 269 30.13 6.60 3.71
CA ASN A 269 29.17 6.93 2.65
C ASN A 269 28.43 8.25 2.88
N PHE A 270 28.15 8.62 4.13
CA PHE A 270 27.53 9.90 4.46
C PHE A 270 28.48 11.08 4.20
N VAL A 271 29.74 10.96 4.63
CA VAL A 271 30.80 11.97 4.41
C VAL A 271 31.17 12.04 2.93
N LEU A 272 31.43 10.91 2.26
CA LEU A 272 31.76 10.86 0.83
C LEU A 272 30.64 11.44 -0.02
N ARG A 273 29.37 11.22 0.31
CA ARG A 273 28.25 11.84 -0.42
C ARG A 273 28.21 13.36 -0.21
N ARG A 274 28.47 13.84 1.02
CA ARG A 274 28.52 15.27 1.34
C ARG A 274 29.70 15.94 0.64
N GLU A 275 30.87 15.32 0.69
CA GLU A 275 32.12 15.80 0.09
C GLU A 275 32.05 15.77 -1.45
N LEU A 276 31.52 14.69 -2.03
CA LEU A 276 31.22 14.61 -3.46
C LEU A 276 30.23 15.70 -3.90
N ASN A 277 29.19 15.97 -3.12
CA ASN A 277 28.24 17.04 -3.42
C ASN A 277 28.91 18.42 -3.36
N GLU A 278 29.76 18.69 -2.38
CA GLU A 278 30.45 19.99 -2.27
C GLU A 278 31.50 20.16 -3.37
N LEU A 279 32.27 19.12 -3.69
CA LEU A 279 33.23 19.12 -4.80
C LEU A 279 32.53 19.31 -6.15
N LEU A 280 31.40 18.64 -6.38
CA LEU A 280 30.57 18.87 -7.57
C LEU A 280 30.01 20.29 -7.62
N ARG A 281 29.61 20.86 -6.48
CA ARG A 281 29.10 22.24 -6.40
C ARG A 281 30.19 23.26 -6.72
N ILE A 282 31.40 23.07 -6.19
CA ILE A 282 32.59 23.88 -6.49
C ILE A 282 32.94 23.78 -7.98
N GLU A 283 32.91 22.56 -8.54
CA GLU A 283 33.22 22.32 -9.95
C GLU A 283 32.16 22.92 -10.89
N ILE A 284 30.88 22.97 -10.49
CA ILE A 284 29.82 23.68 -11.23
C ILE A 284 30.01 25.21 -11.19
N CYS A 285 30.54 25.74 -10.09
CA CYS A 285 30.86 27.17 -10.00
C CYS A 285 32.11 27.55 -10.80
N ARG A 286 33.04 26.61 -11.02
CA ARG A 286 34.30 26.82 -11.75
C ARG A 286 34.19 26.49 -13.24
N SER A 287 33.47 25.44 -13.58
CA SER A 287 33.21 25.02 -14.97
C SER A 287 31.78 25.41 -15.33
N ALA A 288 31.60 26.19 -16.40
CA ALA A 288 30.28 26.46 -16.97
C ALA A 288 29.66 25.22 -17.67
N GLU A 289 30.15 24.02 -17.35
CA GLU A 289 29.87 22.77 -18.04
C GLU A 289 28.49 22.19 -17.62
N PRO A 290 27.54 22.05 -18.56
CA PRO A 290 26.18 21.58 -18.26
C PRO A 290 26.12 20.13 -17.76
N CYS A 291 27.17 19.34 -17.96
CA CYS A 291 27.23 17.94 -17.55
C CYS A 291 27.37 17.77 -16.03
N CYS A 292 28.23 18.55 -15.37
CA CYS A 292 28.42 18.54 -13.92
C CYS A 292 27.15 18.98 -13.20
N SER A 293 26.49 20.03 -13.71
CA SER A 293 25.20 20.51 -13.20
C SER A 293 24.10 19.44 -13.31
N ARG A 294 24.01 18.74 -14.46
CA ARG A 294 23.07 17.62 -14.65
C ARG A 294 23.35 16.43 -13.72
N LEU A 295 24.63 16.11 -13.48
CA LEU A 295 25.03 15.04 -12.58
C LEU A 295 24.67 15.37 -11.13
N TYR A 296 24.97 16.59 -10.68
CA TYR A 296 24.60 17.09 -9.36
C TYR A 296 23.08 17.06 -9.14
N GLN A 297 22.28 17.54 -10.10
CA GLN A 297 20.82 17.46 -10.06
C GLN A 297 20.31 16.01 -9.94
N LYS A 298 20.91 15.07 -10.68
CA LYS A 298 20.57 13.65 -10.58
C LYS A 298 20.92 13.04 -9.22
N ILE A 299 22.04 13.44 -8.61
CA ILE A 299 22.51 12.92 -7.31
C ILE A 299 21.67 13.46 -6.13
N GLN A 300 21.18 14.70 -6.24
CA GLN A 300 20.28 15.32 -5.25
C GLN A 300 18.87 14.71 -5.27
N GLY A 301 18.52 13.95 -6.31
CA GLY A 301 17.19 13.39 -6.45
C GLY A 301 16.14 14.43 -6.84
N ASP A 302 16.58 15.60 -7.33
CA ASP A 302 15.67 16.53 -7.99
C ASP A 302 15.13 15.84 -9.22
N ALA A 303 13.82 15.68 -9.18
CA ALA A 303 13.06 14.83 -10.05
C ALA A 303 13.52 14.96 -11.51
N VAL A 304 13.97 13.83 -12.07
CA VAL A 304 14.14 13.64 -13.51
C VAL A 304 12.94 14.31 -14.18
N LYS A 305 13.17 15.34 -15.00
CA LYS A 305 12.12 15.95 -15.84
C LYS A 305 11.51 14.82 -16.68
N ARG A 306 10.46 14.21 -16.15
CA ARG A 306 9.93 12.92 -16.61
C ARG A 306 9.29 13.05 -18.00
N PHE A 307 9.03 14.28 -18.41
CA PHE A 307 8.47 14.66 -19.68
C PHE A 307 9.35 15.74 -20.32
N PRO A 308 9.80 15.56 -21.58
CA PRO A 308 10.47 16.60 -22.33
C PRO A 308 9.56 17.84 -22.40
N ALA A 309 10.12 19.03 -22.26
CA ALA A 309 9.37 20.27 -22.41
C ALA A 309 9.21 20.58 -23.91
N LEU A 310 7.97 20.74 -24.36
CA LEU A 310 7.61 21.29 -25.66
C LEU A 310 7.81 22.81 -25.65
N VAL A 311 7.21 23.49 -24.66
CA VAL A 311 7.36 24.93 -24.43
C VAL A 311 7.66 25.16 -22.95
N ARG A 312 8.63 26.03 -22.67
CA ARG A 312 8.91 26.48 -21.31
C ARG A 312 8.20 27.80 -21.05
N LEU A 313 7.47 27.84 -19.96
CA LEU A 313 6.78 29.03 -19.48
C LEU A 313 7.63 29.67 -18.36
N THR A 314 7.08 30.68 -17.69
CA THR A 314 7.72 31.35 -16.56
C THR A 314 7.82 30.45 -15.32
N SER A 315 8.77 30.75 -14.43
CA SER A 315 8.81 30.23 -13.05
C SER A 315 8.84 28.69 -12.90
N GLY A 316 9.45 27.95 -13.84
CA GLY A 316 9.57 26.49 -13.75
C GLY A 316 8.37 25.71 -14.26
N TRP A 317 7.38 26.39 -14.84
CA TRP A 317 6.27 25.79 -15.58
C TRP A 317 6.68 25.41 -17.00
N TYR A 318 6.14 24.31 -17.52
CA TYR A 318 6.34 23.91 -18.90
C TYR A 318 5.21 23.02 -19.43
N ILE A 319 4.98 23.11 -20.73
CA ILE A 319 4.09 22.24 -21.49
C ILE A 319 4.90 20.99 -21.90
N PRO A 320 4.46 19.77 -21.55
CA PRO A 320 5.18 18.56 -21.94
C PRO A 320 4.94 18.19 -23.41
N THR A 321 5.87 17.49 -24.05
CA THR A 321 5.66 16.96 -25.41
C THR A 321 4.47 16.00 -25.47
N ASN A 322 3.82 15.92 -26.65
CA ASN A 322 2.61 15.14 -26.91
C ASN A 322 1.42 15.53 -26.00
N SER A 323 1.29 16.82 -25.69
CA SER A 323 0.16 17.34 -24.91
C SER A 323 -0.75 18.23 -25.73
N GLU A 324 -0.36 18.63 -26.94
CA GLU A 324 -1.17 19.44 -27.86
C GLU A 324 -2.57 18.84 -28.07
N ILE A 325 -3.59 19.69 -27.98
CA ILE A 325 -4.97 19.32 -28.29
C ILE A 325 -5.25 19.76 -29.73
N ARG A 326 -5.55 18.80 -30.60
CA ARG A 326 -5.92 19.05 -32.00
C ARG A 326 -7.43 18.91 -32.21
N ASP A 327 -8.01 17.89 -31.58
CA ASP A 327 -9.43 17.60 -31.69
C ASP A 327 -10.17 18.13 -30.45
N VAL A 328 -11.00 19.14 -30.69
CA VAL A 328 -11.77 19.84 -29.66
C VAL A 328 -13.19 19.28 -29.63
N ARG A 329 -13.72 19.03 -28.42
CA ARG A 329 -15.10 18.58 -28.28
C ARG A 329 -16.08 19.72 -28.61
N PRO A 330 -17.23 19.43 -29.25
CA PRO A 330 -18.22 20.46 -29.61
C PRO A 330 -18.67 21.31 -28.41
N GLU A 331 -18.83 20.69 -27.25
CA GLU A 331 -19.20 21.33 -25.97
C GLU A 331 -18.21 22.41 -25.51
N HIS A 332 -16.95 22.34 -25.94
CA HIS A 332 -15.91 23.31 -25.58
C HIS A 332 -15.55 24.26 -26.74
N ALA A 333 -16.13 24.07 -27.93
CA ALA A 333 -15.70 24.73 -29.16
C ALA A 333 -15.81 26.27 -29.09
N GLY A 334 -16.88 26.82 -28.49
CA GLY A 334 -17.08 28.27 -28.41
C GLY A 334 -16.03 28.98 -27.56
N GLU A 335 -15.73 28.47 -26.37
CA GLU A 335 -14.69 29.01 -25.48
C GLU A 335 -13.29 28.81 -26.07
N ILE A 336 -13.04 27.66 -26.68
CA ILE A 336 -11.75 27.35 -27.28
C ILE A 336 -11.49 28.19 -28.53
N GLN A 337 -12.51 28.46 -29.35
CA GLN A 337 -12.37 29.33 -30.51
C GLN A 337 -11.99 30.75 -30.10
N ARG A 338 -12.51 31.25 -28.97
CA ARG A 338 -12.09 32.55 -28.40
C ARG A 338 -10.60 32.55 -28.05
N LEU A 339 -10.11 31.50 -27.40
CA LEU A 339 -8.68 31.35 -27.04
C LEU A 339 -7.80 31.24 -28.29
N LEU A 340 -8.23 30.50 -29.32
CA LEU A 340 -7.52 30.38 -30.59
C LEU A 340 -7.47 31.71 -31.35
N CYS A 341 -8.55 32.50 -31.34
CA CYS A 341 -8.58 33.86 -31.91
C CYS A 341 -7.60 34.81 -31.20
N GLN A 342 -7.28 34.55 -29.94
CA GLN A 342 -6.28 35.27 -29.15
C GLN A 342 -4.86 34.69 -29.31
N GLN A 343 -4.63 33.83 -30.31
CA GLN A 343 -3.33 33.20 -30.63
C GLN A 343 -2.77 32.24 -29.57
N TYR A 344 -3.61 31.72 -28.67
CA TYR A 344 -3.18 30.69 -27.72
C TYR A 344 -3.06 29.31 -28.38
N ASN A 345 -2.07 28.53 -27.95
CA ASN A 345 -1.96 27.11 -28.25
C ASN A 345 -2.63 26.28 -27.14
N LEU A 346 -3.16 25.11 -27.49
CA LEU A 346 -3.92 24.27 -26.55
C LEU A 346 -3.12 23.06 -26.09
N SER A 347 -3.24 22.72 -24.80
CA SER A 347 -2.60 21.58 -24.19
C SER A 347 -3.51 20.86 -23.20
N SER A 348 -3.42 19.53 -23.22
CA SER A 348 -4.04 18.61 -22.28
C SER A 348 -3.28 18.50 -20.96
N ARG A 349 -2.05 19.02 -20.86
CA ARG A 349 -1.18 18.85 -19.70
C ARG A 349 -0.30 20.07 -19.42
N LEU A 350 -0.09 20.36 -18.15
CA LEU A 350 0.82 21.40 -17.68
C LEU A 350 1.72 20.83 -16.57
N CYS A 351 3.01 21.16 -16.57
CA CYS A 351 3.97 20.64 -15.60
C CYS A 351 4.62 21.75 -14.77
N TYR A 352 4.82 21.50 -13.47
CA TYR A 352 5.60 22.35 -12.57
C TYR A 352 6.50 21.51 -11.68
N ALA A 353 7.82 21.74 -11.72
CA ALA A 353 8.79 21.07 -10.84
C ALA A 353 8.57 19.55 -10.68
N SER A 354 8.15 18.88 -11.76
CA SER A 354 7.83 17.44 -11.88
C SER A 354 6.45 16.96 -11.44
N LYS A 355 5.56 17.86 -11.01
CA LYS A 355 4.11 17.59 -10.91
C LYS A 355 3.46 17.82 -12.28
N VAL A 356 2.51 16.95 -12.63
CA VAL A 356 1.75 17.07 -13.88
C VAL A 356 0.28 17.28 -13.57
N TYR A 357 -0.27 18.35 -14.09
CA TYR A 357 -1.68 18.64 -14.11
C TYR A 357 -2.26 18.21 -15.45
N THR A 358 -3.47 17.65 -15.43
CA THR A 358 -4.05 16.97 -16.59
C THR A 358 -5.46 17.45 -16.83
N SER A 359 -5.82 17.63 -18.08
CA SER A 359 -7.21 17.82 -18.51
C SER A 359 -8.08 16.63 -18.12
N HIS A 360 -9.29 16.90 -17.60
CA HIS A 360 -10.30 15.87 -17.34
C HIS A 360 -10.77 15.18 -18.63
N TYR A 361 -10.82 15.93 -19.73
CA TYR A 361 -11.49 15.56 -20.99
C TYR A 361 -10.54 15.08 -22.08
N TYR A 362 -9.40 15.76 -22.21
CA TYR A 362 -8.42 15.58 -23.29
C TYR A 362 -7.22 14.73 -22.87
N TRP A 363 -7.21 14.19 -21.65
CA TRP A 363 -6.21 13.22 -21.19
C TRP A 363 -6.84 11.87 -20.83
N THR A 364 -6.53 10.83 -21.60
CA THR A 364 -7.29 9.57 -21.64
C THR A 364 -6.67 8.38 -20.88
N ARG A 365 -5.55 8.55 -20.17
CA ARG A 365 -4.96 7.44 -19.39
C ARG A 365 -5.84 7.08 -18.17
N LYS A 366 -6.42 5.87 -18.20
CA LYS A 366 -7.42 5.35 -17.24
C LYS A 366 -6.88 4.74 -15.93
N LYS A 367 -5.57 4.82 -15.63
CA LYS A 367 -5.07 4.32 -14.33
C LYS A 367 -5.67 5.17 -13.20
N ASP A 368 -6.02 4.57 -12.07
CA ASP A 368 -6.86 5.07 -10.95
C ASP A 368 -6.43 6.39 -10.26
N THR A 369 -5.50 7.11 -10.88
CA THR A 369 -4.92 8.35 -10.38
C THR A 369 -5.01 9.43 -11.46
N ARG A 370 -5.63 10.57 -11.13
CA ARG A 370 -5.77 11.75 -12.01
C ARG A 370 -5.49 13.03 -11.24
N SER A 371 -5.13 14.07 -11.99
CA SER A 371 -4.67 15.37 -11.50
C SER A 371 -5.45 16.50 -12.17
N ASP A 372 -6.77 16.34 -12.20
CA ASP A 372 -7.71 17.10 -13.03
C ASP A 372 -8.63 18.03 -12.25
N VAL A 373 -8.53 18.09 -10.92
CA VAL A 373 -9.23 19.08 -10.09
C VAL A 373 -8.21 20.03 -9.48
N LEU A 374 -8.45 21.33 -9.62
CA LEU A 374 -7.56 22.39 -9.14
C LEU A 374 -8.26 23.34 -8.16
N TYR A 375 -7.45 23.92 -7.29
CA TYR A 375 -7.75 25.11 -6.51
C TYR A 375 -6.94 26.27 -7.11
N LEU A 376 -7.61 27.37 -7.45
CA LEU A 376 -6.99 28.62 -7.87
C LEU A 376 -7.38 29.72 -6.87
N ASN A 377 -6.40 30.54 -6.50
CA ASN A 377 -6.65 31.76 -5.74
C ASN A 377 -6.51 32.94 -6.70
N VAL A 378 -7.63 33.51 -7.13
CA VAL A 378 -7.67 34.65 -8.06
C VAL A 378 -8.07 35.87 -7.26
N ASN A 379 -7.13 36.79 -7.03
CA ASN A 379 -7.35 38.04 -6.28
C ASN A 379 -8.00 37.85 -4.89
N GLY A 380 -7.66 36.76 -4.19
CA GLY A 380 -8.23 36.43 -2.88
C GLY A 380 -9.49 35.55 -2.95
N ASN A 381 -10.04 35.31 -4.13
CA ASN A 381 -11.20 34.44 -4.32
C ASN A 381 -10.74 33.00 -4.64
N ALA A 382 -11.20 32.07 -3.82
CA ALA A 382 -10.99 30.64 -4.01
C ALA A 382 -11.91 30.11 -5.12
N MET A 383 -11.33 29.70 -6.24
CA MET A 383 -12.04 28.99 -7.31
C MET A 383 -11.61 27.53 -7.32
N PHE A 384 -12.59 26.63 -7.39
CA PHE A 384 -12.34 25.19 -7.56
C PHE A 384 -12.90 24.77 -8.90
N GLY A 385 -12.15 23.97 -9.65
CA GLY A 385 -12.59 23.58 -10.99
C GLY A 385 -11.99 22.28 -11.47
N SER A 386 -12.75 21.59 -12.34
CA SER A 386 -12.19 20.50 -13.14
C SER A 386 -11.49 21.10 -14.35
N VAL A 387 -10.25 20.69 -14.60
CA VAL A 387 -9.45 21.20 -15.72
C VAL A 387 -10.05 20.75 -17.02
N VAL A 388 -10.53 21.69 -17.83
CA VAL A 388 -10.91 21.43 -19.21
C VAL A 388 -9.67 21.33 -20.06
N LEU A 389 -8.83 22.37 -20.10
CA LEU A 389 -7.54 22.37 -20.79
C LEU A 389 -6.63 23.51 -20.33
N PHE A 390 -5.40 23.51 -20.83
CA PHE A 390 -4.42 24.58 -20.67
C PHE A 390 -4.25 25.30 -22.01
N ALA A 391 -4.42 26.61 -22.03
CA ALA A 391 -4.10 27.47 -23.18
C ALA A 391 -2.80 28.20 -22.87
N TYR A 392 -1.85 28.26 -23.80
CA TYR A 392 -0.55 28.89 -23.55
C TYR A 392 -0.02 29.65 -24.76
N GLU A 393 0.77 30.68 -24.48
CA GLU A 393 1.58 31.39 -25.47
C GLU A 393 3.03 30.89 -25.44
N ALA A 394 3.74 31.03 -26.55
CA ALA A 394 5.12 30.55 -26.67
C ALA A 394 6.11 31.25 -25.72
N HIS A 395 5.75 32.42 -25.18
CA HIS A 395 6.68 33.33 -24.49
C HIS A 395 6.31 33.77 -23.06
N GLY A 396 5.25 33.24 -22.43
CA GLY A 396 5.15 33.49 -20.98
C GLY A 396 3.89 33.07 -20.25
N GLU A 397 2.73 33.23 -20.86
CA GLU A 397 1.46 33.08 -20.15
C GLU A 397 0.76 31.76 -20.46
N CYS A 398 0.10 31.22 -19.44
CA CYS A 398 -0.75 30.06 -19.58
C CYS A 398 -2.05 30.30 -18.79
N VAL A 399 -3.16 30.20 -19.50
CA VAL A 399 -4.51 30.28 -18.97
C VAL A 399 -5.04 28.87 -18.81
N VAL A 400 -5.76 28.63 -17.72
CA VAL A 400 -6.41 27.33 -17.47
C VAL A 400 -7.90 27.51 -17.69
N LEU A 401 -8.47 26.74 -18.63
CA LEU A 401 -9.92 26.66 -18.76
C LEU A 401 -10.44 25.64 -17.74
N LEU A 402 -11.31 26.09 -16.85
CA LEU A 402 -11.91 25.28 -15.79
C LEU A 402 -13.41 25.18 -15.95
N GLU A 403 -13.95 24.01 -15.70
CA GLU A 403 -15.34 23.87 -15.28
C GLU A 403 -15.40 24.17 -13.79
N GLU A 404 -15.86 25.38 -13.47
CA GLU A 404 -16.01 25.84 -12.09
C GLU A 404 -16.99 24.94 -11.34
N LEU A 405 -16.53 24.43 -10.19
CA LEU A 405 -17.36 23.66 -9.29
C LEU A 405 -18.16 24.60 -8.41
N VAL A 406 -19.48 24.48 -8.45
CA VAL A 406 -20.33 25.08 -7.42
C VAL A 406 -20.01 24.40 -6.10
N THR A 407 -19.66 25.20 -5.09
CA THR A 407 -19.29 24.69 -3.77
C THR A 407 -20.10 25.35 -2.68
N ASP A 408 -20.52 24.52 -1.71
CA ASP A 408 -21.19 24.94 -0.49
C ASP A 408 -20.24 24.74 0.67
N ASP A 409 -20.49 25.50 1.72
CA ASP A 409 -19.92 25.21 3.02
C ASP A 409 -20.41 23.84 3.53
N PRO A 410 -19.51 22.83 3.63
CA PRO A 410 -19.88 21.49 4.06
C PRO A 410 -20.32 21.44 5.52
N PHE A 411 -19.94 22.44 6.33
CA PHE A 411 -20.14 22.42 7.78
C PHE A 411 -21.39 23.21 8.21
N ALA A 412 -22.11 23.83 7.27
CA ALA A 412 -23.32 24.58 7.55
C ALA A 412 -24.37 23.76 8.31
N GLY A 413 -24.56 22.49 7.92
CA GLY A 413 -25.49 21.58 8.61
C GLY A 413 -25.10 21.32 10.06
N LEU A 414 -23.82 21.02 10.33
CA LEU A 414 -23.31 20.86 11.69
C LEU A 414 -23.48 22.14 12.50
N PHE A 415 -23.18 23.30 11.90
CA PHE A 415 -23.30 24.59 12.56
C PHE A 415 -24.75 24.90 12.99
N SER A 416 -25.72 24.67 12.11
CA SER A 416 -27.14 24.88 12.41
C SER A 416 -27.62 23.99 13.56
N GLU A 417 -27.23 22.71 13.55
CA GLU A 417 -27.66 21.73 14.55
C GLU A 417 -27.04 21.99 15.93
N LEU A 418 -25.79 22.46 15.96
CA LEU A 418 -25.16 22.89 17.19
C LEU A 418 -25.94 24.02 17.86
N ARG A 419 -26.47 24.99 17.10
CA ARG A 419 -27.24 26.11 17.68
C ARG A 419 -28.53 25.68 18.38
N THR A 420 -29.04 24.49 18.05
CA THR A 420 -30.23 23.90 18.66
C THR A 420 -29.90 22.85 19.72
N SER A 421 -28.63 22.50 19.90
CA SER A 421 -28.19 21.49 20.87
C SER A 421 -28.32 21.99 22.30
N GLN A 422 -28.78 21.13 23.20
CA GLN A 422 -28.85 21.38 24.65
C GLN A 422 -27.58 20.95 25.40
N HIS A 423 -26.55 20.50 24.69
CA HIS A 423 -25.30 20.05 25.31
C HIS A 423 -24.57 21.21 25.98
N GLN A 424 -23.98 21.00 27.17
CA GLN A 424 -23.28 22.04 27.94
C GLN A 424 -22.14 22.73 27.17
N ALA A 425 -21.51 22.01 26.23
CA ALA A 425 -20.42 22.51 25.38
C ALA A 425 -20.91 23.19 24.08
N CYS A 426 -22.22 23.30 23.87
CA CYS A 426 -22.83 23.81 22.64
C CYS A 426 -22.27 25.18 22.24
N LEU A 427 -22.23 26.13 23.18
CA LEU A 427 -21.75 27.49 22.88
C LEU A 427 -20.32 27.47 22.31
N GLN A 428 -19.43 26.72 22.94
CA GLN A 428 -18.04 26.58 22.51
C GLN A 428 -17.94 25.79 21.20
N ALA A 429 -18.84 24.84 20.96
CA ALA A 429 -18.90 24.08 19.70
C ALA A 429 -19.37 24.95 18.53
N VAL A 430 -20.33 25.86 18.77
CA VAL A 430 -20.76 26.86 17.78
C VAL A 430 -19.60 27.79 17.44
N VAL A 431 -18.90 28.34 18.45
CA VAL A 431 -17.75 29.22 18.23
C VAL A 431 -16.63 28.50 17.48
N ALA A 432 -16.30 27.26 17.86
CA ALA A 432 -15.26 26.48 17.19
C ALA A 432 -15.64 26.17 15.75
N THR A 433 -16.87 25.71 15.50
CA THR A 433 -17.35 25.41 14.15
C THR A 433 -17.39 26.67 13.28
N ASP A 434 -17.86 27.81 13.80
CA ASP A 434 -17.82 29.09 13.09
C ASP A 434 -16.39 29.51 12.72
N THR A 435 -15.47 29.38 13.66
CA THR A 435 -14.05 29.69 13.43
C THR A 435 -13.48 28.82 12.31
N VAL A 436 -13.83 27.53 12.26
CA VAL A 436 -13.43 26.66 11.14
C VAL A 436 -14.07 27.13 9.83
N ARG A 437 -15.36 27.45 9.81
CA ARG A 437 -16.07 27.88 8.59
C ARG A 437 -15.44 29.14 7.99
N ARG A 438 -15.07 30.12 8.83
CA ARG A 438 -14.39 31.35 8.42
C ARG A 438 -13.00 31.11 7.80
N TYR A 439 -12.29 30.06 8.23
CA TYR A 439 -10.91 29.79 7.81
C TYR A 439 -10.75 28.55 6.91
N ASN A 440 -11.84 27.88 6.57
CA ASN A 440 -11.81 26.67 5.76
C ASN A 440 -11.54 27.02 4.29
N ASN A 441 -10.33 26.74 3.84
CA ASN A 441 -9.92 26.77 2.43
C ASN A 441 -9.49 25.38 1.93
N PHE A 442 -9.93 24.32 2.60
CA PHE A 442 -9.36 22.98 2.44
C PHE A 442 -10.37 21.91 2.02
N PHE A 443 -11.62 22.05 2.46
CA PHE A 443 -12.63 21.03 2.24
C PHE A 443 -13.97 21.68 1.90
N TYR A 444 -14.50 21.42 0.72
CA TYR A 444 -15.76 21.99 0.28
C TYR A 444 -16.71 20.88 -0.17
N LYS A 445 -18.01 21.07 0.09
CA LYS A 445 -19.04 20.23 -0.49
C LYS A 445 -19.29 20.74 -1.89
N ARG A 446 -19.16 19.89 -2.90
CA ARG A 446 -19.66 20.23 -4.24
C ARG A 446 -21.19 20.32 -4.15
N SER A 447 -21.72 21.53 -4.17
CA SER A 447 -23.11 21.80 -4.54
C SER A 447 -23.25 21.36 -5.99
N SER A 448 -24.41 20.87 -6.38
CA SER A 448 -24.65 20.35 -7.73
C SER A 448 -24.28 21.36 -8.84
N GLY A 449 -23.04 21.33 -9.30
CA GLY A 449 -22.62 21.74 -10.64
C GLY A 449 -22.80 20.54 -11.56
N SER A 450 -23.81 20.65 -12.42
CA SER A 450 -24.34 19.72 -13.43
C SER A 450 -24.18 18.21 -13.15
N VAL A 451 -25.33 17.54 -13.01
CA VAL A 451 -25.46 16.13 -13.36
C VAL A 451 -24.75 15.94 -14.70
N ARG A 452 -23.86 14.94 -14.82
CA ARG A 452 -23.38 14.52 -16.13
C ARG A 452 -24.62 14.33 -16.99
N HIS A 453 -24.77 15.17 -18.01
CA HIS A 453 -25.87 15.07 -18.95
C HIS A 453 -26.08 13.60 -19.28
N ASN A 454 -27.26 13.09 -18.97
CA ASN A 454 -27.64 11.78 -19.46
C ASN A 454 -27.52 11.83 -20.98
N VAL A 455 -27.33 10.69 -21.65
CA VAL A 455 -27.25 10.71 -23.12
C VAL A 455 -28.50 11.38 -23.71
N SER A 456 -29.64 11.30 -22.99
CA SER A 456 -30.89 12.01 -23.27
C SER A 456 -30.80 13.53 -23.37
N ASP A 457 -29.82 14.15 -22.72
CA ASP A 457 -29.72 15.60 -22.62
C ASP A 457 -28.83 16.18 -23.73
N PHE A 458 -28.32 15.35 -24.64
CA PHE A 458 -27.51 15.78 -25.78
C PHE A 458 -28.37 15.89 -27.04
N PRO A 459 -28.18 16.94 -27.87
CA PRO A 459 -28.92 17.13 -29.11
C PRO A 459 -28.83 15.98 -30.11
N ALA A 460 -27.78 15.14 -30.00
CA ALA A 460 -27.66 13.94 -30.83
C ALA A 460 -28.73 12.89 -30.48
N TYR A 461 -28.98 12.67 -29.19
CA TYR A 461 -30.04 11.77 -28.76
C TYR A 461 -31.43 12.35 -29.07
N GLU A 462 -31.62 13.66 -28.90
CA GLU A 462 -32.87 14.35 -29.25
C GLU A 462 -33.23 14.20 -30.73
N ARG A 463 -32.23 14.19 -31.63
CA ARG A 463 -32.45 13.89 -33.06
C ARG A 463 -32.73 12.41 -33.34
N ASP A 464 -32.26 11.54 -32.46
CA ASP A 464 -32.31 10.10 -32.63
C ASP A 464 -33.60 9.48 -32.06
N ILE A 465 -34.32 10.19 -31.19
CA ILE A 465 -35.65 9.80 -30.65
C ILE A 465 -36.81 10.19 -31.58
N GLU A 466 -38.03 9.81 -31.19
CA GLU A 466 -39.27 10.14 -31.89
C GLU A 466 -39.58 11.64 -31.94
N SER A 467 -40.31 12.09 -32.97
CA SER A 467 -40.85 13.46 -33.00
C SER A 467 -42.04 13.62 -32.04
N ASP A 468 -42.41 14.87 -31.74
CA ASP A 468 -43.58 15.17 -30.91
C ASP A 468 -44.87 14.56 -31.49
N GLU A 469 -45.03 14.54 -32.82
CA GLU A 469 -46.19 13.90 -33.46
C GLU A 469 -46.16 12.37 -33.32
N GLU A 470 -44.99 11.75 -33.42
CA GLU A 470 -44.81 10.32 -33.23
C GLU A 470 -45.10 9.91 -31.77
N PHE A 471 -44.59 10.69 -30.81
CA PHE A 471 -44.84 10.51 -29.39
C PHE A 471 -46.32 10.69 -29.03
N ALA A 472 -46.96 11.74 -29.57
CA ALA A 472 -48.40 11.98 -29.41
C ALA A 472 -49.24 10.82 -29.95
N SER A 473 -48.76 10.17 -31.02
CA SER A 473 -49.35 8.96 -31.61
C SER A 473 -49.07 7.66 -30.83
N LYS A 474 -48.52 7.75 -29.61
CA LYS A 474 -48.15 6.63 -28.73
C LYS A 474 -47.09 5.70 -29.32
N LYS A 475 -46.19 6.26 -30.14
CA LYS A 475 -45.03 5.57 -30.69
C LYS A 475 -43.78 6.10 -30.02
N ILE A 476 -42.92 5.20 -29.56
CA ILE A 476 -41.64 5.56 -28.93
C ILE A 476 -40.53 4.89 -29.71
N ARG A 477 -39.46 5.62 -29.99
CA ARG A 477 -38.25 5.06 -30.58
C ARG A 477 -37.27 4.70 -29.48
N VAL A 478 -36.93 3.42 -29.39
CA VAL A 478 -35.98 2.96 -28.37
C VAL A 478 -34.58 2.95 -28.99
N VAL A 479 -33.78 3.94 -28.63
CA VAL A 479 -32.40 4.07 -29.12
C VAL A 479 -31.52 3.01 -28.45
N LEU A 480 -30.80 2.24 -29.24
CA LEU A 480 -29.94 1.15 -28.80
C LEU A 480 -28.48 1.40 -29.20
N THR A 481 -27.55 1.04 -28.31
CA THR A 481 -26.11 0.98 -28.58
C THR A 481 -25.65 -0.46 -28.58
N MET A 482 -25.01 -0.88 -29.66
CA MET A 482 -24.42 -2.22 -29.79
C MET A 482 -22.93 -2.20 -29.44
N ASN A 483 -22.46 -3.21 -28.70
CA ASN A 483 -21.06 -3.50 -28.44
C ASN A 483 -20.74 -4.95 -28.82
N PHE A 484 -19.55 -5.18 -29.39
CA PHE A 484 -19.07 -6.51 -29.77
C PHE A 484 -17.57 -6.62 -29.51
N ASP A 485 -17.16 -7.52 -28.62
CA ASP A 485 -15.75 -7.73 -28.24
C ASP A 485 -15.49 -9.17 -27.75
N GLY A 486 -14.23 -9.61 -27.78
CA GLY A 486 -13.78 -10.95 -27.40
C GLY A 486 -13.42 -11.09 -25.92
N VAL A 487 -13.92 -12.14 -25.26
CA VAL A 487 -13.70 -12.46 -23.84
C VAL A 487 -12.96 -13.80 -23.70
N LEU A 488 -11.86 -13.80 -22.93
CA LEU A 488 -11.07 -14.99 -22.59
C LEU A 488 -11.41 -15.50 -21.18
N PHE A 489 -11.75 -16.78 -21.04
CA PHE A 489 -12.04 -17.39 -19.74
C PHE A 489 -10.82 -18.09 -19.14
N ASN A 490 -10.48 -17.74 -17.90
CA ASN A 490 -9.30 -18.25 -17.17
C ASN A 490 -9.24 -19.78 -16.95
N LYS A 491 -10.31 -20.53 -17.24
CA LYS A 491 -10.38 -22.00 -17.04
C LYS A 491 -10.68 -22.82 -18.30
N LEU A 492 -10.92 -22.16 -19.45
CA LEU A 492 -11.16 -22.82 -20.74
C LEU A 492 -9.99 -22.48 -21.67
N THR A 493 -8.92 -23.28 -21.61
CA THR A 493 -7.62 -22.97 -22.21
C THR A 493 -7.57 -22.94 -23.75
N ARG A 494 -8.72 -23.00 -24.45
CA ARG A 494 -8.77 -23.08 -25.93
C ARG A 494 -9.88 -22.30 -26.62
N SER A 495 -10.73 -21.53 -25.93
CA SER A 495 -11.87 -20.83 -26.55
C SER A 495 -12.05 -19.40 -26.02
N GLN A 496 -12.30 -18.46 -26.93
CA GLN A 496 -12.76 -17.08 -26.70
C GLN A 496 -14.29 -17.02 -26.90
N ALA A 497 -15.00 -16.26 -26.08
CA ALA A 497 -16.38 -15.88 -26.38
C ALA A 497 -16.43 -14.52 -27.08
N TRP A 498 -17.36 -14.36 -28.00
CA TRP A 498 -17.61 -13.12 -28.73
C TRP A 498 -19.09 -12.75 -28.56
N PRO A 499 -19.45 -12.15 -27.41
CA PRO A 499 -20.79 -11.64 -27.16
C PRO A 499 -21.07 -10.36 -27.95
N ILE A 500 -22.27 -10.27 -28.50
CA ILE A 500 -22.89 -9.00 -28.88
C ILE A 500 -23.69 -8.55 -27.68
N TYR A 501 -23.37 -7.38 -27.13
CA TYR A 501 -24.17 -6.70 -26.12
C TYR A 501 -24.95 -5.56 -26.76
N ILE A 502 -26.20 -5.38 -26.34
CA ILE A 502 -27.03 -4.23 -26.68
C ILE A 502 -27.43 -3.55 -25.39
N ARG A 503 -27.34 -2.23 -25.38
CA ARG A 503 -27.73 -1.41 -24.24
C ARG A 503 -28.76 -0.40 -24.72
N LEU A 504 -29.87 -0.19 -24.00
CA LEU A 504 -30.74 0.95 -24.35
C LEU A 504 -30.22 2.27 -23.79
N GLU A 505 -30.43 3.27 -24.62
CA GLU A 505 -30.05 4.66 -24.40
C GLU A 505 -31.27 5.45 -23.93
N GLY A 506 -31.07 6.42 -23.05
CA GLY A 506 -32.16 7.15 -22.37
C GLY A 506 -32.32 6.79 -20.89
N LEU A 507 -31.67 5.72 -20.41
CA LEU A 507 -31.55 5.45 -18.98
C LEU A 507 -30.55 6.41 -18.30
N GLN A 508 -30.78 6.67 -17.02
CA GLN A 508 -29.84 7.44 -16.21
C GLN A 508 -28.45 6.78 -16.20
N PHE A 509 -27.39 7.59 -16.22
CA PHE A 509 -26.01 7.11 -16.37
C PHE A 509 -25.60 6.04 -15.34
N ASN A 510 -26.11 6.11 -14.11
CA ASN A 510 -25.86 5.15 -13.05
C ASN A 510 -26.55 3.79 -13.29
N MET A 511 -27.73 3.76 -13.90
CA MET A 511 -28.49 2.53 -14.20
C MET A 511 -28.07 1.89 -15.52
N LYS A 512 -27.61 2.73 -16.46
CA LYS A 512 -27.29 2.35 -17.83
C LYS A 512 -26.19 1.28 -17.96
N ASN A 513 -25.33 1.12 -16.96
CA ASN A 513 -24.24 0.12 -16.96
C ASN A 513 -24.53 -1.09 -16.06
N ASP A 514 -25.73 -1.17 -15.47
CA ASP A 514 -26.11 -2.33 -14.68
C ASP A 514 -26.39 -3.53 -15.60
N PRO A 515 -25.91 -4.74 -15.27
CA PRO A 515 -26.10 -5.93 -16.10
C PRO A 515 -27.56 -6.25 -16.43
N GLU A 516 -28.49 -5.88 -15.52
CA GLU A 516 -29.93 -6.08 -15.66
C GLU A 516 -30.54 -5.22 -16.78
N ASN A 517 -29.87 -4.14 -17.18
CA ASN A 517 -30.29 -3.21 -18.23
C ASN A 517 -29.55 -3.45 -19.57
N MET A 518 -28.79 -4.55 -19.69
CA MET A 518 -28.08 -4.94 -20.90
C MET A 518 -28.70 -6.21 -21.51
N ILE A 519 -28.87 -6.19 -22.83
CA ILE A 519 -29.40 -7.31 -23.60
C ILE A 519 -28.22 -8.03 -24.26
N LEU A 520 -28.18 -9.36 -24.14
CA LEU A 520 -27.22 -10.21 -24.84
C LEU A 520 -27.94 -10.92 -26.00
N PRO A 521 -28.05 -10.31 -27.19
CA PRO A 521 -28.72 -10.93 -28.34
C PRO A 521 -28.01 -12.18 -28.87
N ALA A 522 -26.67 -12.24 -28.80
CA ALA A 522 -25.92 -13.39 -29.31
C ALA A 522 -24.55 -13.52 -28.63
N ILE A 523 -24.04 -14.75 -28.60
CA ILE A 523 -22.68 -15.05 -28.16
C ILE A 523 -22.13 -16.23 -28.96
N THR A 524 -20.91 -16.10 -29.46
CA THR A 524 -20.25 -17.17 -30.22
C THR A 524 -18.94 -17.57 -29.54
N PHE A 525 -18.70 -18.87 -29.38
CA PHE A 525 -17.47 -19.38 -28.78
C PHE A 525 -16.54 -19.92 -29.86
N LEU A 526 -15.35 -19.35 -29.98
CA LEU A 526 -14.40 -19.66 -31.05
C LEU A 526 -12.99 -19.82 -30.51
N ARG A 527 -12.19 -20.70 -31.11
CA ARG A 527 -10.78 -20.85 -30.73
C ARG A 527 -9.89 -19.71 -31.24
N LYS A 528 -10.39 -18.96 -32.22
CA LYS A 528 -9.76 -17.82 -32.88
C LYS A 528 -10.84 -16.75 -33.10
N PRO A 529 -10.49 -15.49 -33.30
CA PRO A 529 -11.42 -14.44 -33.69
C PRO A 529 -12.29 -14.83 -34.88
N PRO A 530 -13.54 -14.34 -34.90
CA PRO A 530 -14.49 -14.65 -35.95
C PRO A 530 -14.00 -14.13 -37.30
N THR A 531 -14.17 -14.95 -38.34
CA THR A 531 -13.94 -14.54 -39.73
C THR A 531 -15.04 -13.58 -40.18
N GLU A 532 -14.78 -12.80 -41.23
CA GLU A 532 -15.77 -11.88 -41.80
C GLU A 532 -17.07 -12.60 -42.22
N GLU A 533 -16.96 -13.82 -42.76
CA GLU A 533 -18.10 -14.65 -43.12
C GLU A 533 -18.95 -15.04 -41.90
N LEU A 534 -18.29 -15.38 -40.78
CA LEU A 534 -18.98 -15.72 -39.54
C LEU A 534 -19.62 -14.49 -38.89
N LEU A 535 -18.96 -13.33 -38.94
CA LEU A 535 -19.54 -12.05 -38.52
C LEU A 535 -20.77 -11.70 -39.38
N ARG A 536 -20.68 -11.88 -40.69
CA ARG A 536 -21.79 -11.64 -41.63
C ARG A 536 -23.00 -12.51 -41.29
N SER A 537 -22.78 -13.77 -40.93
CA SER A 537 -23.86 -14.67 -40.47
C SER A 537 -24.41 -14.29 -39.08
N LEU A 538 -23.56 -13.86 -38.15
CA LEU A 538 -23.99 -13.45 -36.81
C LEU A 538 -24.83 -12.16 -36.84
N PHE A 539 -24.40 -11.18 -37.64
CA PHE A 539 -25.10 -9.91 -37.80
C PHE A 539 -26.31 -9.99 -38.74
N SER A 540 -26.36 -10.94 -39.69
CA SER A 540 -27.52 -11.08 -40.59
C SER A 540 -28.79 -11.43 -39.82
N ARG A 541 -28.69 -12.32 -38.84
CA ARG A 541 -29.81 -12.67 -37.97
C ARG A 541 -30.27 -11.48 -37.12
N LEU A 542 -29.34 -10.80 -36.46
CA LEU A 542 -29.66 -9.60 -35.69
C LEU A 542 -30.30 -8.51 -36.57
N LYS A 543 -29.81 -8.33 -37.79
CA LYS A 543 -30.37 -7.38 -38.77
C LYS A 543 -31.80 -7.73 -39.15
N GLU A 544 -32.12 -9.00 -39.36
CA GLU A 544 -33.47 -9.45 -39.70
C GLU A 544 -34.45 -9.32 -38.53
N GLU A 545 -34.01 -9.65 -37.32
CA GLU A 545 -34.79 -9.45 -36.09
C GLU A 545 -35.07 -7.96 -35.86
N LEU A 546 -34.07 -7.08 -36.05
CA LEU A 546 -34.26 -5.62 -35.98
C LEU A 546 -35.16 -5.09 -37.11
N ARG A 547 -35.10 -5.66 -38.31
CA ARG A 547 -36.00 -5.30 -39.42
C ARG A 547 -37.46 -5.59 -39.06
N THR A 548 -37.71 -6.78 -38.52
CA THR A 548 -39.04 -7.19 -38.05
C THR A 548 -39.55 -6.27 -36.93
N LEU A 549 -38.69 -5.93 -35.96
CA LEU A 549 -39.04 -5.03 -34.86
C LEU A 549 -39.23 -3.57 -35.32
N LYS A 550 -38.51 -3.14 -36.35
CA LYS A 550 -38.67 -1.81 -36.96
C LYS A 550 -40.01 -1.70 -37.71
N GLU A 551 -40.47 -2.78 -38.32
CA GLU A 551 -41.75 -2.83 -39.06
C GLU A 551 -42.96 -3.03 -38.13
N GLY A 552 -42.87 -3.93 -37.14
CA GLY A 552 -43.99 -4.30 -36.27
C GLY A 552 -44.08 -3.55 -34.93
N GLY A 553 -42.95 -3.04 -34.42
CA GLY A 553 -42.85 -2.48 -33.08
C GLY A 553 -43.13 -3.49 -31.95
N VAL A 554 -42.84 -3.11 -30.72
CA VAL A 554 -43.12 -3.90 -29.51
C VAL A 554 -44.15 -3.15 -28.68
N ARG A 555 -45.29 -3.78 -28.37
CA ARG A 555 -46.31 -3.17 -27.53
C ARG A 555 -45.94 -3.29 -26.06
N VAL A 556 -45.82 -2.15 -25.38
CA VAL A 556 -45.49 -2.06 -23.96
C VAL A 556 -46.58 -1.25 -23.26
N GLN A 557 -47.15 -1.80 -22.19
CA GLN A 557 -48.11 -1.09 -21.37
C GLN A 557 -47.40 -0.41 -20.20
N ASP A 558 -47.64 0.89 -20.01
CA ASP A 558 -47.04 1.63 -18.90
C ASP A 558 -47.87 1.52 -17.59
N SER A 559 -47.36 2.15 -16.53
CA SER A 559 -48.01 2.19 -15.21
C SER A 559 -49.36 2.92 -15.20
N THR A 560 -49.66 3.72 -16.23
CA THR A 560 -50.93 4.42 -16.43
C THR A 560 -51.92 3.63 -17.30
N ARG A 561 -51.56 2.40 -17.70
CA ARG A 561 -52.28 1.52 -18.63
C ARG A 561 -52.27 1.99 -20.09
N THR A 562 -51.50 3.01 -20.43
CA THR A 562 -51.33 3.44 -21.83
C THR A 562 -50.49 2.41 -22.56
N VAL A 563 -50.95 1.99 -23.75
CA VAL A 563 -50.21 1.05 -24.60
C VAL A 563 -49.36 1.86 -25.58
N TRP A 564 -48.05 1.70 -25.46
CA TRP A 564 -47.04 2.30 -26.33
C TRP A 564 -46.57 1.27 -27.35
N THR A 565 -46.28 1.72 -28.57
CA THR A 565 -45.61 0.90 -29.56
C THR A 565 -44.15 1.35 -29.67
N CYS A 566 -43.24 0.52 -29.18
CA CYS A 566 -41.81 0.80 -29.09
C CYS A 566 -41.08 0.25 -30.31
N TYR A 567 -40.30 1.10 -30.99
CA TYR A 567 -39.52 0.73 -32.17
C TYR A 567 -38.03 0.75 -31.82
N PRO A 568 -37.41 -0.40 -31.50
CA PRO A 568 -35.99 -0.45 -31.18
C PRO A 568 -35.14 -0.20 -32.42
N GLN A 569 -34.17 0.71 -32.30
CA GLN A 569 -33.24 1.06 -33.37
C GLN A 569 -31.81 1.12 -32.85
N ILE A 570 -30.91 0.34 -33.47
CA ILE A 570 -29.47 0.45 -33.21
C ILE A 570 -28.94 1.63 -34.02
N LEU A 571 -28.69 2.75 -33.34
CA LEU A 571 -28.16 3.97 -33.96
C LEU A 571 -26.69 4.19 -33.60
N ASN A 572 -26.21 3.51 -32.55
CA ASN A 572 -24.86 3.65 -32.03
C ASN A 572 -24.13 2.31 -32.01
N GLY A 573 -22.86 2.32 -32.42
CA GLY A 573 -21.96 1.17 -32.33
C GLY A 573 -20.71 1.54 -31.56
N VAL A 574 -20.39 0.76 -30.52
CA VAL A 574 -19.10 0.83 -29.83
C VAL A 574 -18.35 -0.45 -30.20
N ILE A 575 -17.36 -0.33 -31.06
CA ILE A 575 -16.55 -1.46 -31.51
C ILE A 575 -15.10 -1.12 -31.19
N ASP A 576 -14.46 -1.93 -30.35
CA ASP A 576 -13.03 -1.81 -30.08
C ASP A 576 -12.29 -2.77 -31.03
N PHE A 577 -11.71 -2.25 -32.12
CA PHE A 577 -10.88 -3.04 -33.04
C PHE A 577 -9.43 -3.11 -32.56
N ALA A 578 -9.22 -3.45 -31.29
CA ALA A 578 -7.90 -3.71 -30.73
C ALA A 578 -7.74 -5.21 -30.34
N GLN A 579 -7.45 -5.99 -31.40
CA GLN A 579 -6.36 -6.99 -31.44
C GLN A 579 -6.68 -8.47 -31.12
N ILE A 580 -6.82 -9.32 -32.17
CA ILE A 580 -6.27 -10.69 -32.33
C ILE A 580 -6.32 -10.99 -33.87
N VAL A 581 -5.27 -11.44 -34.60
CA VAL A 581 -4.71 -12.81 -34.84
C VAL A 581 -3.28 -12.64 -35.39
N ALA A 582 -2.21 -12.99 -34.67
CA ALA A 582 -1.54 -14.29 -34.51
C ALA A 582 -0.90 -14.94 -35.77
N ASN A 583 0.44 -14.85 -35.79
CA ASN A 583 1.47 -15.76 -36.34
C ASN A 583 1.78 -15.80 -37.84
N ARG A 584 2.92 -15.20 -38.22
CA ARG A 584 4.05 -15.66 -39.10
C ARG A 584 5.10 -14.52 -39.04
N LEU A 585 6.41 -14.64 -38.85
CA LEU A 585 7.45 -15.65 -39.03
C LEU A 585 8.62 -15.37 -38.05
N LYS A 586 9.22 -16.47 -37.57
CA LYS A 586 10.65 -16.77 -37.34
C LYS A 586 11.62 -15.66 -36.85
N ASP A 587 12.17 -15.92 -35.66
CA ASP A 587 13.58 -15.78 -35.27
C ASP A 587 14.31 -14.49 -35.73
N PRO A 588 14.41 -13.44 -34.89
CA PRO A 588 15.47 -12.47 -35.06
C PRO A 588 16.72 -13.02 -34.36
N ARG A 589 17.48 -13.85 -35.07
CA ARG A 589 18.90 -13.95 -34.73
C ARG A 589 19.54 -12.63 -35.16
N VAL A 590 20.01 -11.86 -34.19
CA VAL A 590 21.03 -10.85 -34.50
C VAL A 590 22.25 -11.64 -34.92
N SER A 591 22.59 -11.56 -36.21
CA SER A 591 23.80 -12.18 -36.72
C SER A 591 25.02 -11.43 -36.17
N LEU A 592 25.64 -11.99 -35.14
CA LEU A 592 26.92 -11.49 -34.61
C LEU A 592 28.04 -11.51 -35.66
N SER A 593 27.88 -12.26 -36.77
CA SER A 593 28.85 -12.23 -37.87
C SER A 593 28.72 -10.94 -38.70
N GLU A 594 27.51 -10.48 -39.03
CA GLU A 594 27.32 -9.24 -39.82
C GLU A 594 27.82 -7.99 -39.09
N LEU A 595 27.66 -7.92 -37.76
CA LEU A 595 28.20 -6.83 -36.95
C LEU A 595 29.74 -6.88 -36.84
N LYS A 596 30.33 -8.09 -36.84
CA LYS A 596 31.80 -8.26 -36.89
C LYS A 596 32.36 -7.92 -38.27
N ASP A 597 31.63 -8.23 -39.34
CA ASP A 597 32.02 -7.90 -40.71
C ASP A 597 31.99 -6.39 -40.96
N ILE A 598 30.99 -5.67 -40.43
CA ILE A 598 30.95 -4.20 -40.44
C ILE A 598 32.10 -3.61 -39.60
N GLN A 599 32.38 -4.18 -38.42
CA GLN A 599 33.51 -3.75 -37.60
C GLN A 599 34.85 -3.97 -38.30
N MET A 600 35.02 -5.09 -39.01
CA MET A 600 36.20 -5.36 -39.84
C MET A 600 36.29 -4.41 -41.03
N ALA A 601 35.20 -4.14 -41.74
CA ALA A 601 35.18 -3.23 -42.88
C ALA A 601 35.58 -1.80 -42.48
N VAL A 602 35.09 -1.31 -41.33
CA VAL A 602 35.47 0.01 -40.79
C VAL A 602 36.94 0.03 -40.34
N LYS A 603 37.48 -1.09 -39.82
CA LYS A 603 38.88 -1.21 -39.40
C LYS A 603 39.88 -1.28 -40.57
N HIS A 604 39.43 -1.66 -41.76
CA HIS A 604 40.23 -1.73 -42.98
C HIS A 604 40.05 -0.50 -43.89
N LEU A 605 39.28 0.51 -43.48
CA LEU A 605 39.24 1.77 -44.20
C LEU A 605 40.63 2.43 -44.16
N PRO A 606 41.16 2.92 -45.30
CA PRO A 606 42.47 3.54 -45.34
C PRO A 606 42.48 4.81 -44.45
N PRO A 607 43.62 5.11 -43.79
CA PRO A 607 43.73 6.29 -42.96
C PRO A 607 43.60 7.54 -43.85
N SER A 608 42.59 8.36 -43.57
CA SER A 608 42.43 9.66 -44.21
C SER A 608 43.46 10.64 -43.64
N SER A 609 44.02 11.54 -44.45
CA SER A 609 44.85 12.65 -43.96
C SER A 609 44.01 13.79 -43.34
N ASP A 610 42.69 13.74 -43.51
CA ASP A 610 41.74 14.70 -42.95
C ASP A 610 41.38 14.33 -41.50
N THR A 611 41.63 15.25 -40.58
CA THR A 611 41.44 15.07 -39.13
C THR A 611 39.97 14.90 -38.72
N VAL A 612 39.02 15.44 -39.50
CA VAL A 612 37.58 15.25 -39.27
C VAL A 612 37.17 13.85 -39.72
N VAL A 613 37.69 13.37 -40.85
CA VAL A 613 37.43 12.00 -41.33
C VAL A 613 38.07 10.95 -40.40
N GLN A 614 39.26 11.22 -39.87
CA GLN A 614 39.88 10.40 -38.82
C GLN A 614 39.02 10.37 -37.55
N SER A 615 38.52 11.53 -37.12
CA SER A 615 37.62 11.62 -35.95
C SER A 615 36.29 10.90 -36.18
N MET A 616 35.73 10.96 -37.40
CA MET A 616 34.53 10.22 -37.78
C MET A 616 34.78 8.71 -37.86
N GLN A 617 35.92 8.27 -38.38
CA GLN A 617 36.33 6.85 -38.36
C GLN A 617 36.48 6.35 -36.92
N GLU A 618 37.12 7.11 -36.03
CA GLU A 618 37.20 6.78 -34.60
C GLU A 618 35.82 6.75 -33.92
N LEU A 619 34.94 7.68 -34.26
CA LEU A 619 33.58 7.73 -33.74
C LEU A 619 32.75 6.53 -34.22
N LEU A 620 32.90 6.13 -35.50
CA LEU A 620 32.27 4.93 -36.05
C LEU A 620 32.82 3.66 -35.40
N LEU A 621 34.15 3.56 -35.20
CA LEU A 621 34.79 2.46 -34.48
C LEU A 621 34.29 2.35 -33.03
N LYS A 622 34.15 3.48 -32.33
CA LYS A 622 33.55 3.53 -30.98
C LYS A 622 32.09 3.14 -31.01
N THR A 623 31.32 3.60 -32.00
CA THR A 623 29.88 3.29 -32.12
C THR A 623 29.65 1.81 -32.44
N CYS A 624 30.45 1.22 -33.33
CA CYS A 624 30.43 -0.22 -33.60
C CYS A 624 30.85 -1.03 -32.37
N SER A 625 31.86 -0.58 -31.61
CA SER A 625 32.27 -1.23 -30.36
C SER A 625 31.19 -1.14 -29.27
N ILE A 626 30.46 -0.02 -29.20
CA ILE A 626 29.31 0.16 -28.31
C ILE A 626 28.13 -0.69 -28.76
N ALA A 627 27.87 -0.81 -30.07
CA ALA A 627 26.81 -1.66 -30.61
C ALA A 627 27.10 -3.15 -30.36
N THR A 628 28.34 -3.60 -30.56
CA THR A 628 28.79 -4.94 -30.19
C THR A 628 28.73 -5.15 -28.67
N GLY A 629 29.14 -4.15 -27.88
CA GLY A 629 29.00 -4.16 -26.43
C GLY A 629 27.55 -4.20 -25.96
N LEU A 630 26.63 -3.49 -26.63
CA LEU A 630 25.19 -3.51 -26.36
C LEU A 630 24.55 -4.81 -26.81
N ALA A 631 24.98 -5.42 -27.91
CA ALA A 631 24.54 -6.73 -28.34
C ALA A 631 25.03 -7.82 -27.38
N MET A 632 26.28 -7.73 -26.90
CA MET A 632 26.81 -8.59 -25.84
C MET A 632 26.13 -8.33 -24.50
N VAL A 633 25.75 -7.09 -24.17
CA VAL A 633 24.97 -6.76 -22.98
C VAL A 633 23.52 -7.22 -23.15
N LEU A 634 22.93 -7.20 -24.34
CA LEU A 634 21.61 -7.76 -24.60
C LEU A 634 21.65 -9.28 -24.46
N ASP A 635 22.69 -9.93 -24.99
CA ASP A 635 22.94 -11.36 -24.84
C ASP A 635 23.22 -11.70 -23.37
N HIS A 636 24.00 -10.88 -22.65
CA HIS A 636 24.29 -11.02 -21.23
C HIS A 636 23.09 -10.65 -20.34
N VAL A 637 22.17 -9.78 -20.79
CA VAL A 637 20.90 -9.44 -20.11
C VAL A 637 19.86 -10.51 -20.41
N LEU A 638 19.87 -11.16 -21.57
CA LEU A 638 19.04 -12.32 -21.90
C LEU A 638 19.54 -13.57 -21.14
N VAL A 639 20.86 -13.74 -21.00
CA VAL A 639 21.50 -14.75 -20.14
C VAL A 639 21.33 -14.42 -18.65
N ASN A 640 21.38 -13.15 -18.24
CA ASN A 640 21.13 -12.75 -16.84
C ASN A 640 19.64 -12.68 -16.48
N THR A 641 18.74 -12.50 -17.44
CA THR A 641 17.30 -12.69 -17.21
C THR A 641 16.96 -14.17 -17.24
N ALA A 642 17.75 -15.02 -17.90
CA ALA A 642 17.76 -16.46 -17.63
C ALA A 642 18.31 -16.75 -16.22
N SER A 643 19.36 -16.06 -15.73
CA SER A 643 19.88 -16.17 -14.35
C SER A 643 18.89 -15.67 -13.28
N LEU A 644 18.22 -14.53 -13.48
CA LEU A 644 17.15 -14.03 -12.61
C LEU A 644 15.89 -14.88 -12.71
N ARG A 645 15.59 -15.46 -13.88
CA ARG A 645 14.62 -16.56 -14.00
C ARG A 645 15.11 -17.80 -13.28
N THR A 646 16.41 -18.05 -13.15
CA THR A 646 16.99 -19.19 -12.44
C THR A 646 16.98 -18.94 -10.93
N ASP A 647 17.12 -17.71 -10.44
CA ASP A 647 17.02 -17.32 -9.02
C ASP A 647 15.56 -17.24 -8.58
N ILE A 648 14.69 -16.70 -9.42
CA ILE A 648 13.23 -16.76 -9.25
C ILE A 648 12.78 -18.21 -9.44
N ALA A 649 13.36 -18.99 -10.34
CA ALA A 649 13.11 -20.43 -10.44
C ALA A 649 13.86 -21.24 -9.39
N GLN A 650 14.83 -20.73 -8.63
CA GLN A 650 15.46 -21.39 -7.50
C GLN A 650 14.69 -21.09 -6.22
N THR A 651 14.16 -19.89 -6.09
CA THR A 651 13.23 -19.49 -5.02
C THR A 651 11.86 -20.12 -5.26
N SER A 652 11.38 -20.10 -6.51
CA SER A 652 10.21 -20.85 -6.96
C SER A 652 10.51 -22.34 -7.05
N ALA A 653 11.75 -22.82 -7.27
CA ALA A 653 12.11 -24.24 -7.08
C ALA A 653 12.20 -24.59 -5.61
N HIS A 654 12.54 -23.70 -4.69
CA HIS A 654 12.47 -23.98 -3.25
C HIS A 654 11.01 -24.09 -2.79
N MET A 655 10.13 -23.24 -3.34
CA MET A 655 8.68 -23.34 -3.15
C MET A 655 8.03 -24.50 -3.95
N HIS A 656 8.52 -24.82 -5.14
CA HIS A 656 8.08 -25.96 -5.96
C HIS A 656 8.67 -27.27 -5.44
N VAL A 657 9.82 -27.29 -4.77
CA VAL A 657 10.39 -28.45 -4.06
C VAL A 657 9.46 -28.77 -2.90
N LEU A 658 9.07 -27.79 -2.08
CA LEU A 658 8.03 -27.99 -1.07
C LEU A 658 6.67 -28.43 -1.66
N ALA A 659 6.31 -27.99 -2.87
CA ALA A 659 5.11 -28.46 -3.59
C ALA A 659 5.28 -29.79 -4.35
N ARG A 660 6.52 -30.28 -4.54
CA ARG A 660 6.91 -31.56 -5.19
C ARG A 660 7.26 -32.66 -4.19
N LEU A 661 7.34 -32.36 -2.88
CA LEU A 661 7.45 -33.36 -1.82
C LEU A 661 6.14 -34.17 -1.68
N LYS A 662 5.71 -34.84 -2.74
CA LYS A 662 4.64 -35.84 -2.67
C LYS A 662 5.30 -37.20 -2.51
N LEU A 663 5.08 -37.83 -1.36
CA LEU A 663 5.31 -39.24 -1.21
C LEU A 663 4.20 -39.99 -1.97
N PRO A 664 4.42 -41.26 -2.39
CA PRO A 664 3.37 -42.08 -2.97
C PRO A 664 2.08 -42.05 -2.14
N ASP A 665 0.91 -42.11 -2.78
CA ASP A 665 -0.40 -41.90 -2.13
C ASP A 665 -0.71 -42.89 -0.97
N ASP A 666 0.00 -44.03 -0.89
CA ASP A 666 -0.10 -45.03 0.17
C ASP A 666 0.85 -44.78 1.36
N THR A 667 1.71 -43.77 1.28
CA THR A 667 2.72 -43.51 2.31
C THR A 667 2.09 -42.80 3.49
N VAL A 668 2.23 -43.37 4.69
CA VAL A 668 1.75 -42.77 5.95
C VAL A 668 2.84 -42.93 7.00
N LEU A 669 3.08 -41.89 7.81
CA LEU A 669 4.01 -41.99 8.94
C LEU A 669 3.47 -43.04 9.93
N SER A 670 4.18 -44.16 10.08
CA SER A 670 3.71 -45.29 10.90
C SER A 670 4.86 -46.05 11.56
N HIS A 671 4.60 -46.55 12.77
CA HIS A 671 5.53 -47.42 13.50
C HIS A 671 5.75 -48.77 12.79
N LEU A 672 4.79 -49.21 11.95
CA LEU A 672 4.89 -50.42 11.13
C LEU A 672 5.92 -50.29 10.00
N ASN A 673 6.26 -49.07 9.61
CA ASN A 673 7.25 -48.81 8.56
C ASN A 673 8.69 -48.76 9.11
N LEU A 674 8.89 -48.80 10.42
CA LEU A 674 10.22 -48.70 11.03
C LEU A 674 11.00 -50.00 10.84
N THR A 675 12.08 -49.94 10.07
CA THR A 675 12.95 -51.08 9.73
C THR A 675 13.92 -51.44 10.85
N LYS A 676 14.13 -50.54 11.81
CA LYS A 676 14.99 -50.77 12.98
C LYS A 676 14.45 -50.08 14.23
N ARG A 677 15.04 -50.43 15.37
CA ARG A 677 14.70 -49.81 16.65
C ARG A 677 15.33 -48.41 16.74
N TRP A 678 14.50 -47.41 16.98
CA TRP A 678 14.93 -46.03 17.18
C TRP A 678 14.76 -45.62 18.64
N THR A 679 15.88 -45.42 19.33
CA THR A 679 15.91 -45.01 20.73
C THR A 679 16.72 -43.72 20.85
N ILE A 680 16.18 -42.74 21.57
CA ILE A 680 16.95 -41.58 22.03
C ILE A 680 17.58 -41.97 23.35
N ALA A 681 18.91 -41.97 23.42
CA ALA A 681 19.65 -42.29 24.64
C ALA A 681 19.45 -41.21 25.72
N ALA A 682 19.50 -41.60 27.00
CA ALA A 682 19.47 -40.65 28.10
C ALA A 682 20.67 -39.71 28.05
N SER A 683 20.42 -38.41 27.99
CA SER A 683 21.43 -37.36 28.00
C SER A 683 20.83 -36.13 28.67
N PRO A 684 21.10 -35.89 29.97
CA PRO A 684 20.44 -34.82 30.73
C PRO A 684 20.49 -33.47 29.99
N PRO A 685 19.35 -32.75 29.86
CA PRO A 685 18.07 -32.99 30.52
C PRO A 685 17.14 -33.99 29.79
N PHE A 686 17.54 -34.57 28.65
CA PHE A 686 16.72 -35.49 27.87
C PHE A 686 16.68 -36.91 28.46
N LYS A 687 15.46 -37.46 28.53
CA LYS A 687 15.20 -38.83 28.99
C LYS A 687 15.37 -39.83 27.86
N GLU A 688 15.71 -41.07 28.23
CA GLU A 688 15.66 -42.17 27.28
C GLU A 688 14.23 -42.34 26.75
N LYS A 689 14.11 -42.51 25.42
CA LYS A 689 12.81 -42.71 24.79
C LYS A 689 12.87 -43.67 23.60
N ASP A 690 12.04 -44.71 23.67
CA ASP A 690 11.77 -45.59 22.53
C ASP A 690 10.73 -44.92 21.61
N LEU A 691 11.17 -44.53 20.41
CA LEU A 691 10.34 -43.80 19.46
C LEU A 691 9.30 -44.70 18.78
N LYS A 692 9.56 -46.01 18.67
CA LYS A 692 8.60 -46.97 18.10
C LYS A 692 7.43 -47.17 19.06
N SER A 693 7.72 -47.37 20.34
CA SER A 693 6.69 -47.43 21.38
C SER A 693 5.88 -46.13 21.44
N LEU A 694 6.55 -44.97 21.35
CA LEU A 694 5.87 -43.67 21.32
C LEU A 694 4.96 -43.51 20.10
N MET A 695 5.41 -43.91 18.90
CA MET A 695 4.64 -43.81 17.65
C MET A 695 3.46 -44.78 17.59
N THR A 696 3.51 -45.89 18.31
CA THR A 696 2.38 -46.83 18.46
C THR A 696 1.19 -46.19 19.19
N HIS A 697 1.47 -45.28 20.14
CA HIS A 697 0.45 -44.56 20.91
C HIS A 697 0.02 -43.24 20.27
N TRP A 698 0.74 -42.79 19.24
CA TRP A 698 0.41 -41.56 18.50
C TRP A 698 -0.71 -41.84 17.49
N LYS A 699 -1.69 -40.91 17.43
CA LYS A 699 -2.77 -40.93 16.45
C LYS A 699 -2.72 -39.68 15.61
N ILE A 700 -2.89 -39.83 14.30
CA ILE A 700 -3.00 -38.71 13.37
C ILE A 700 -4.20 -37.83 13.78
N PRO A 701 -4.04 -36.51 13.93
CA PRO A 701 -5.14 -35.62 14.28
C PRO A 701 -6.28 -35.69 13.25
N ALA A 702 -7.53 -35.84 13.71
CA ALA A 702 -8.71 -36.03 12.83
C ALA A 702 -8.97 -34.87 11.84
N ARG A 703 -8.41 -33.69 12.11
CA ARG A 703 -8.53 -32.49 11.26
C ARG A 703 -7.39 -32.32 10.24
N ALA A 704 -6.36 -33.16 10.31
CA ALA A 704 -5.22 -33.10 9.40
C ALA A 704 -5.49 -33.99 8.17
N ASP A 705 -5.12 -33.50 6.99
CA ASP A 705 -5.16 -34.29 5.76
C ASP A 705 -4.17 -35.46 5.87
N LYS A 706 -4.61 -36.68 5.53
CA LYS A 706 -3.78 -37.89 5.53
C LYS A 706 -2.52 -37.76 4.66
N ARG A 707 -2.53 -36.84 3.68
CA ARG A 707 -1.42 -36.54 2.75
C ARG A 707 -0.47 -35.44 3.26
N ASP A 708 -0.75 -34.80 4.39
CA ASP A 708 0.10 -33.77 4.97
C ASP A 708 1.15 -34.35 5.93
N HIS A 709 2.14 -35.05 5.37
CA HIS A 709 3.19 -35.72 6.15
C HIS A 709 4.07 -34.76 6.96
N VAL A 710 4.19 -33.50 6.52
CA VAL A 710 4.98 -32.49 7.23
C VAL A 710 4.26 -32.08 8.53
N THR A 711 2.93 -31.91 8.48
CA THR A 711 2.12 -31.67 9.67
C THR A 711 2.13 -32.88 10.60
N HIS A 712 2.05 -34.10 10.07
CA HIS A 712 2.16 -35.34 10.85
C HIS A 712 3.49 -35.45 11.60
N CYS A 713 4.63 -35.20 10.93
CA CYS A 713 5.94 -35.21 11.58
C CYS A 713 6.06 -34.10 12.64
N THR A 714 5.47 -32.93 12.37
CA THR A 714 5.44 -31.81 13.32
C THR A 714 4.62 -32.17 14.58
N ASP A 715 3.48 -32.83 14.41
CA ASP A 715 2.59 -33.23 15.51
C ASP A 715 3.21 -34.33 16.38
N PHE A 716 3.77 -35.38 15.77
CA PHE A 716 4.51 -36.41 16.51
C PHE A 716 5.69 -35.80 17.28
N ALA A 717 6.46 -34.91 16.65
CA ALA A 717 7.57 -34.23 17.31
C ALA A 717 7.10 -33.41 18.52
N ARG A 718 5.91 -32.77 18.46
CA ARG A 718 5.32 -32.10 19.64
C ARG A 718 5.04 -33.09 20.76
N MET A 719 4.50 -34.27 20.44
CA MET A 719 4.21 -35.32 21.43
C MET A 719 5.49 -35.81 22.13
N TYR A 720 6.57 -36.00 21.38
CA TYR A 720 7.88 -36.30 21.95
C TYR A 720 8.39 -35.17 22.85
N PHE A 721 8.52 -33.94 22.31
CA PHE A 721 9.10 -32.81 23.04
C PHE A 721 8.32 -32.44 24.31
N ALA A 722 7.01 -32.70 24.35
CA ALA A 722 6.20 -32.46 25.55
C ALA A 722 6.59 -33.30 26.78
N THR A 723 7.32 -34.41 26.57
CA THR A 723 7.76 -35.33 27.64
C THR A 723 9.27 -35.64 27.58
N ALA A 724 10.01 -34.93 26.74
CA ALA A 724 11.39 -35.28 26.40
C ALA A 724 12.41 -35.01 27.51
N CYS A 725 12.14 -34.07 28.43
CA CYS A 725 13.11 -33.63 29.44
C CYS A 725 12.68 -33.90 30.89
N ASP A 726 13.65 -33.95 31.81
CA ASP A 726 13.46 -33.75 33.26
C ASP A 726 14.30 -32.58 33.76
N PRO A 727 13.70 -31.49 34.28
CA PRO A 727 12.27 -31.18 34.26
C PRO A 727 11.76 -30.92 32.82
N VAL A 728 10.47 -31.19 32.55
CA VAL A 728 9.90 -31.12 31.18
C VAL A 728 9.99 -29.74 30.54
N GLU A 729 10.07 -28.67 31.34
CA GLU A 729 10.21 -27.29 30.88
C GLU A 729 11.54 -27.00 30.20
N ASP A 730 12.57 -27.80 30.45
CA ASP A 730 13.92 -27.58 29.90
C ASP A 730 13.95 -27.73 28.38
N VAL A 731 13.01 -28.48 27.80
CA VAL A 731 12.84 -28.56 26.35
C VAL A 731 12.64 -27.17 25.70
N LYS A 732 12.11 -26.20 26.45
CA LYS A 732 11.84 -24.83 25.94
C LYS A 732 13.10 -24.02 25.66
N LYS A 733 14.23 -24.42 26.26
CA LYS A 733 15.55 -23.79 26.10
C LYS A 733 16.20 -24.11 24.74
N TYR A 734 15.72 -25.16 24.05
CA TYR A 734 16.32 -25.66 22.82
C TYR A 734 15.63 -25.16 21.54
N ALA A 735 16.37 -25.06 20.44
CA ALA A 735 15.90 -24.68 19.10
C ALA A 735 16.56 -25.52 18.00
N VAL A 736 15.91 -25.66 16.83
CA VAL A 736 16.52 -26.25 15.63
C VAL A 736 16.79 -25.13 14.62
N ARG A 737 18.06 -24.92 14.27
CA ARG A 737 18.50 -23.92 13.28
C ARG A 737 18.65 -24.57 11.91
N VAL A 738 17.98 -24.01 10.90
CA VAL A 738 17.95 -24.58 9.54
C VAL A 738 19.04 -23.99 8.62
N SER A 739 19.61 -22.83 8.97
CA SER A 739 20.82 -22.29 8.35
C SER A 739 21.60 -21.44 9.36
N GLY A 740 22.93 -21.53 9.34
CA GLY A 740 23.83 -21.02 10.37
C GLY A 740 23.89 -19.50 10.55
N LYS A 741 22.96 -18.70 10.01
CA LYS A 741 23.04 -17.23 10.05
C LYS A 741 21.80 -16.50 10.58
N HIS A 742 20.79 -17.19 11.13
CA HIS A 742 19.58 -16.54 11.67
C HIS A 742 19.21 -17.02 13.09
N ALA A 743 19.98 -16.61 14.08
CA ALA A 743 19.66 -16.82 15.50
C ALA A 743 18.56 -15.83 15.94
N LYS A 744 17.29 -16.25 15.92
CA LYS A 744 16.15 -15.43 16.39
C LYS A 744 16.10 -15.24 17.92
N ASP A 745 16.99 -15.88 18.69
CA ASP A 745 17.16 -15.67 20.12
C ASP A 745 18.52 -16.26 20.57
N PRO A 746 19.51 -15.45 20.96
CA PRO A 746 20.83 -15.94 21.36
C PRO A 746 20.81 -16.71 22.69
N ARG A 747 19.73 -16.63 23.48
CA ARG A 747 19.60 -17.32 24.78
C ARG A 747 19.18 -18.78 24.65
N LYS A 748 18.95 -19.27 23.43
CA LYS A 748 18.48 -20.63 23.16
C LYS A 748 19.61 -21.51 22.64
N MET A 749 19.70 -22.71 23.21
CA MET A 749 20.67 -23.73 22.83
C MET A 749 20.20 -24.46 21.57
N ASP A 750 21.14 -24.96 20.78
CA ASP A 750 20.80 -25.84 19.67
C ASP A 750 20.38 -27.21 20.18
N LEU A 751 19.34 -27.79 19.57
CA LEU A 751 18.93 -29.16 19.85
C LEU A 751 20.14 -30.08 19.57
N PRO A 752 20.55 -30.94 20.53
CA PRO A 752 21.69 -31.84 20.35
C PRO A 752 21.60 -32.60 19.02
N ALA A 753 22.71 -32.65 18.29
CA ALA A 753 22.77 -33.24 16.95
C ALA A 753 22.27 -34.69 16.96
N ASP A 754 22.63 -35.47 17.98
CA ASP A 754 22.20 -36.87 18.12
C ASP A 754 20.68 -37.01 18.23
N ILE A 755 20.02 -36.14 19.00
CA ILE A 755 18.56 -36.12 19.15
C ILE A 755 17.89 -35.69 17.85
N ARG A 756 18.40 -34.62 17.24
CA ARG A 756 17.90 -34.10 15.96
C ARG A 756 17.99 -35.15 14.87
N ASP A 757 19.14 -35.78 14.72
CA ASP A 757 19.43 -36.69 13.62
C ASP A 757 18.74 -38.04 13.84
N THR A 758 18.60 -38.50 15.10
CA THR A 758 17.78 -39.68 15.44
C THR A 758 16.31 -39.47 15.09
N LEU A 759 15.73 -38.31 15.42
CA LEU A 759 14.34 -37.98 15.08
C LEU A 759 14.13 -37.89 13.57
N ILE A 760 15.05 -37.23 12.84
CA ILE A 760 14.97 -37.12 11.38
C ILE A 760 15.04 -38.50 10.73
N LYS A 761 16.01 -39.33 11.13
CA LYS A 761 16.15 -40.67 10.55
C LYS A 761 14.95 -41.57 10.90
N CYS A 762 14.39 -41.46 12.11
CA CYS A 762 13.16 -42.15 12.49
C CYS A 762 11.96 -41.72 11.63
N PHE A 763 11.85 -40.44 11.27
CA PHE A 763 10.81 -39.95 10.36
C PHE A 763 10.99 -40.43 8.94
N LEU A 764 12.22 -40.42 8.42
CA LEU A 764 12.51 -40.96 7.09
C LEU A 764 12.15 -42.45 7.04
N ASP A 765 12.52 -43.22 8.05
CA ASP A 765 12.17 -44.64 8.15
C ASP A 765 10.65 -44.87 8.26
N GLY A 766 9.97 -44.09 9.11
CA GLY A 766 8.51 -44.13 9.24
C GLY A 766 7.75 -43.72 7.97
N LEU A 767 8.41 -43.00 7.06
CA LEU A 767 7.92 -42.61 5.72
C LEU A 767 8.46 -43.54 4.61
N LYS A 768 8.96 -44.74 4.96
CA LYS A 768 9.52 -45.76 4.04
C LYS A 768 10.80 -45.32 3.29
N MET A 769 11.51 -44.30 3.76
CA MET A 769 12.77 -43.77 3.20
C MET A 769 14.01 -44.12 4.04
N GLY A 770 13.90 -45.04 5.00
CA GLY A 770 14.99 -45.41 5.91
C GLY A 770 15.87 -46.58 5.46
N GLN A 771 15.66 -47.10 4.25
CA GLN A 771 16.36 -48.29 3.75
C GLN A 771 17.87 -48.05 3.60
N PRO A 772 18.74 -48.97 4.08
CA PRO A 772 20.20 -48.79 4.04
C PRO A 772 20.76 -48.74 2.61
N GLU A 773 20.08 -49.34 1.65
CA GLU A 773 20.45 -49.30 0.23
C GLU A 773 20.45 -47.89 -0.36
N LEU A 774 19.67 -46.97 0.22
CA LEU A 774 19.65 -45.57 -0.22
C LEU A 774 20.95 -44.83 0.15
N ASP A 775 21.82 -45.39 0.98
CA ASP A 775 23.13 -44.82 1.30
C ASP A 775 24.26 -45.39 0.41
N ARG A 776 23.94 -46.30 -0.54
CA ARG A 776 24.90 -46.97 -1.45
C ARG A 776 24.80 -46.44 -2.88
N MET A 777 25.89 -46.60 -3.63
CA MET A 777 25.95 -46.18 -5.04
C MET A 777 25.31 -47.24 -5.96
N PRO A 778 24.72 -46.84 -7.10
CA PRO A 778 24.06 -47.77 -8.03
C PRO A 778 24.94 -48.93 -8.49
N TYR A 779 26.24 -48.69 -8.73
CA TYR A 779 27.16 -49.74 -9.18
C TYR A 779 27.45 -50.80 -8.10
N GLU A 780 27.43 -50.41 -6.82
CA GLU A 780 27.64 -51.33 -5.69
C GLU A 780 26.45 -52.29 -5.51
N LEU A 781 25.24 -51.77 -5.72
CA LEU A 781 24.00 -52.57 -5.69
C LEU A 781 23.81 -53.37 -6.98
N ALA A 782 24.34 -52.93 -8.12
CA ALA A 782 24.36 -53.74 -9.34
C ALA A 782 25.32 -54.93 -9.24
N ALA A 783 26.47 -54.76 -8.56
CA ALA A 783 27.43 -55.83 -8.31
C ALA A 783 26.95 -56.83 -7.24
N GLN A 784 26.17 -56.37 -6.27
CA GLN A 784 25.57 -57.20 -5.21
C GLN A 784 24.08 -56.83 -5.01
N PRO A 785 23.19 -57.35 -5.87
CA PRO A 785 21.78 -56.95 -5.87
C PRO A 785 21.05 -57.45 -4.63
N THR A 786 20.45 -56.50 -3.90
CA THR A 786 19.50 -56.81 -2.82
C THR A 786 18.08 -56.91 -3.38
N GLN A 787 17.14 -57.47 -2.60
CA GLN A 787 15.73 -57.51 -3.01
C GLN A 787 15.18 -56.10 -3.27
N PHE A 788 15.55 -55.12 -2.43
CA PHE A 788 15.18 -53.72 -2.62
C PHE A 788 15.64 -53.20 -3.99
N TRP A 789 16.87 -53.52 -4.41
CA TRP A 789 17.40 -53.12 -5.71
C TRP A 789 16.65 -53.78 -6.88
N LEU A 790 16.35 -55.07 -6.78
CA LEU A 790 15.63 -55.82 -7.81
C LEU A 790 14.21 -55.27 -8.01
N ASP A 791 13.53 -54.89 -6.92
CA ASP A 791 12.16 -54.37 -6.92
C ASP A 791 12.04 -52.96 -7.56
N LEU A 792 13.15 -52.24 -7.75
CA LEU A 792 13.10 -50.92 -8.38
C LEU A 792 12.76 -51.00 -9.88
N GLY A 793 13.08 -52.09 -10.57
CA GLY A 793 12.73 -52.21 -11.99
C GLY A 793 13.37 -53.41 -12.69
N PRO A 794 13.07 -53.60 -13.99
CA PRO A 794 13.51 -54.77 -14.73
C PRO A 794 14.99 -54.70 -15.18
N THR A 795 15.55 -53.51 -15.38
CA THR A 795 16.95 -53.32 -15.85
C THR A 795 17.79 -52.53 -14.85
N ASN A 796 19.11 -52.71 -14.87
CA ASN A 796 20.03 -52.01 -13.95
C ASN A 796 20.02 -50.50 -14.18
N GLU A 797 19.83 -50.04 -15.42
CA GLU A 797 19.72 -48.62 -15.75
C GLU A 797 18.44 -48.01 -15.14
N THR A 798 17.32 -48.73 -15.23
CA THR A 798 16.04 -48.30 -14.64
C THR A 798 16.12 -48.29 -13.11
N ARG A 799 16.77 -49.29 -12.51
CA ARG A 799 17.00 -49.37 -11.07
C ARG A 799 17.88 -48.23 -10.57
N ALA A 800 18.97 -47.93 -11.29
CA ALA A 800 19.88 -46.83 -10.96
C ALA A 800 19.15 -45.48 -10.98
N ALA A 801 18.35 -45.21 -12.02
CA ALA A 801 17.58 -43.98 -12.12
C ALA A 801 16.58 -43.82 -10.97
N LYS A 802 15.84 -44.89 -10.63
CA LYS A 802 14.88 -44.88 -9.52
C LYS A 802 15.53 -44.81 -8.14
N LEU A 803 16.72 -45.40 -7.97
CA LEU A 803 17.51 -45.27 -6.74
C LEU A 803 17.92 -43.80 -6.53
N LEU A 804 18.46 -43.15 -7.57
CA LEU A 804 18.85 -41.75 -7.54
C LEU A 804 17.67 -40.82 -7.27
N GLU A 805 16.50 -41.11 -7.86
CA GLU A 805 15.25 -40.39 -7.57
C GLU A 805 14.86 -40.49 -6.09
N ARG A 806 14.93 -41.69 -5.51
CA ARG A 806 14.63 -41.91 -4.08
C ARG A 806 15.67 -41.27 -3.15
N GLN A 807 16.95 -41.25 -3.54
CA GLN A 807 18.01 -40.56 -2.82
C GLN A 807 17.79 -39.05 -2.80
N ALA A 808 17.49 -38.45 -3.95
CA ALA A 808 17.17 -37.02 -4.05
C ALA A 808 15.91 -36.66 -3.21
N ALA A 809 14.90 -37.53 -3.18
CA ALA A 809 13.73 -37.36 -2.33
C ALA A 809 14.09 -37.41 -0.83
N ARG A 810 14.93 -38.36 -0.40
CA ARG A 810 15.40 -38.49 0.99
C ARG A 810 16.15 -37.24 1.46
N ASP A 811 17.00 -36.65 0.62
CA ASP A 811 17.73 -35.42 0.94
C ASP A 811 16.81 -34.21 1.08
N ALA A 812 15.84 -34.06 0.16
CA ALA A 812 14.85 -32.99 0.22
C ALA A 812 13.97 -33.09 1.47
N TRP A 813 13.52 -34.30 1.82
CA TRP A 813 12.74 -34.54 3.04
C TRP A 813 13.57 -34.34 4.32
N THR A 814 14.86 -34.66 4.32
CA THR A 814 15.76 -34.37 5.46
C THR A 814 15.75 -32.88 5.83
N SER A 815 15.76 -31.99 4.83
CA SER A 815 15.66 -30.54 5.04
C SER A 815 14.27 -30.11 5.54
N ALA A 816 13.20 -30.68 4.97
CA ALA A 816 11.82 -30.40 5.39
C ALA A 816 11.56 -30.84 6.85
N LEU A 817 12.10 -31.97 7.27
CA LEU A 817 11.98 -32.51 8.62
C LEU A 817 12.73 -31.66 9.66
N LYS A 818 13.90 -31.08 9.31
CA LYS A 818 14.57 -30.08 10.17
C LYS A 818 13.65 -28.89 10.46
N SER A 819 12.93 -28.41 9.44
CA SER A 819 11.95 -27.33 9.58
C SER A 819 10.74 -27.75 10.43
N ALA A 820 10.27 -28.99 10.30
CA ALA A 820 9.18 -29.55 11.12
C ALA A 820 9.55 -29.61 12.60
N LEU A 821 10.75 -30.09 12.94
CA LEU A 821 11.26 -30.10 14.32
C LEU A 821 11.33 -28.68 14.91
N GLY A 822 11.79 -27.70 14.12
CA GLY A 822 11.81 -26.29 14.54
C GLY A 822 10.42 -25.73 14.85
N ARG A 823 9.41 -26.07 14.04
CA ARG A 823 8.01 -25.71 14.29
C ARG A 823 7.46 -26.36 15.56
N ALA A 824 7.73 -27.65 15.76
CA ALA A 824 7.28 -28.40 16.93
C ALA A 824 7.81 -27.79 18.24
N LEU A 825 9.11 -27.48 18.31
CA LEU A 825 9.72 -26.82 19.48
C LEU A 825 9.12 -25.42 19.72
N ASN A 826 8.89 -24.65 18.66
CA ASN A 826 8.22 -23.34 18.80
C ASN A 826 6.81 -23.49 19.41
N ASN A 827 6.08 -24.57 19.10
CA ASN A 827 4.76 -24.81 19.66
C ASN A 827 4.81 -25.25 21.13
N VAL A 828 5.67 -26.22 21.47
CA VAL A 828 5.79 -26.72 22.86
C VAL A 828 6.26 -25.62 23.83
N ARG A 829 6.98 -24.60 23.36
CA ARG A 829 7.31 -23.43 24.19
C ARG A 829 6.08 -22.71 24.75
N GLN A 830 4.98 -22.70 24.01
CA GLN A 830 3.73 -22.06 24.41
C GLN A 830 2.88 -22.96 25.33
N TYR A 831 3.25 -24.22 25.54
CA TYR A 831 2.52 -25.14 26.41
C TYR A 831 2.73 -24.82 27.90
N VAL A 832 1.83 -25.32 28.74
CA VAL A 832 1.90 -25.21 30.21
C VAL A 832 2.21 -26.57 30.85
N LYS A 833 2.91 -26.57 32.00
CA LYS A 833 3.21 -27.80 32.75
C LYS A 833 1.94 -28.34 33.41
N LYS A 834 1.66 -29.63 33.24
CA LYS A 834 0.61 -30.35 33.96
C LYS A 834 1.14 -31.73 34.36
N GLY A 835 1.38 -31.93 35.65
CA GLY A 835 2.04 -33.14 36.14
C GLY A 835 3.46 -33.28 35.56
N SER A 836 3.77 -34.44 34.99
CA SER A 836 5.06 -34.76 34.36
C SER A 836 5.11 -34.50 32.84
N ALA A 837 4.23 -33.65 32.28
CA ALA A 837 4.17 -33.35 30.84
C ALA A 837 3.79 -31.88 30.55
N LEU A 838 4.13 -31.41 29.35
CA LEU A 838 3.66 -30.12 28.81
C LEU A 838 2.39 -30.31 27.98
N VAL A 839 1.37 -29.47 28.19
CA VAL A 839 0.08 -29.54 27.45
C VAL A 839 -0.29 -28.19 26.79
N PRO A 840 -0.98 -28.19 25.63
CA PRO A 840 -1.44 -26.96 24.97
C PRO A 840 -2.35 -26.10 25.86
N VAL A 841 -2.24 -24.77 25.72
CA VAL A 841 -3.08 -23.81 26.47
C VAL A 841 -4.56 -23.91 26.06
N SER A 842 -4.87 -24.32 24.82
CA SER A 842 -6.24 -24.52 24.35
C SER A 842 -6.99 -25.63 25.07
N ASP A 843 -6.28 -26.66 25.57
CA ASP A 843 -6.90 -27.80 26.26
C ASP A 843 -7.25 -27.49 27.73
N LEU A 844 -6.77 -26.36 28.28
CA LEU A 844 -7.21 -25.86 29.58
C LEU A 844 -8.69 -25.46 29.55
N LEU A 845 -9.16 -24.82 28.46
CA LEU A 845 -10.56 -24.42 28.30
C LEU A 845 -11.51 -25.62 28.27
N THR A 846 -11.12 -26.71 27.60
CA THR A 846 -11.87 -27.97 27.52
C THR A 846 -11.86 -28.74 28.84
N TYR A 847 -10.76 -28.67 29.60
CA TYR A 847 -10.65 -29.29 30.93
C TYR A 847 -11.50 -28.55 31.98
N TYR A 848 -11.54 -27.21 31.95
CA TYR A 848 -12.42 -26.43 32.83
C TYR A 848 -13.90 -26.60 32.48
N THR A 849 -14.27 -26.78 31.21
CA THR A 849 -15.66 -27.09 30.83
C THR A 849 -16.08 -28.51 31.23
N LYS A 850 -15.23 -29.52 31.08
CA LYS A 850 -15.54 -30.88 31.57
C LYS A 850 -15.64 -30.97 33.10
N LYS A 851 -14.78 -30.26 33.85
CA LYS A 851 -14.83 -30.25 35.33
C LYS A 851 -16.00 -29.43 35.88
N LYS A 852 -16.51 -28.46 35.10
CA LYS A 852 -17.74 -27.71 35.43
C LYS A 852 -18.99 -28.58 35.18
N ASN A 853 -18.99 -29.37 34.10
CA ASN A 853 -20.10 -30.28 33.80
C ASN A 853 -20.14 -31.51 34.73
N SER A 854 -19.02 -31.97 35.28
CA SER A 854 -19.01 -33.07 36.27
C SER A 854 -19.35 -32.61 37.70
N ARG A 855 -19.32 -31.30 37.98
CA ARG A 855 -19.78 -30.74 39.26
C ARG A 855 -21.29 -30.46 39.27
N ASN A 856 -21.87 -30.13 38.12
CA ASN A 856 -23.32 -29.92 37.98
C ASN A 856 -24.14 -31.22 37.82
N ALA A 857 -23.52 -32.40 37.99
CA ALA A 857 -24.21 -33.69 37.92
C ALA A 857 -24.30 -34.40 39.29
N ASN A 858 -23.78 -33.77 40.34
CA ASN A 858 -23.84 -34.25 41.73
C ASN A 858 -24.37 -33.16 42.70
N ASP A 859 -25.08 -32.16 42.17
CA ASP A 859 -25.92 -31.24 42.93
C ASP A 859 -27.36 -31.34 42.40
#